data_AF-A1WF29-F1
#
_entry.id   AF-A1WF29-F1
#
_cell.length_a   1.000
_cell.length_b   1.000
_cell.length_c   1.000
_cell.angle_alpha   90.00
_cell.angle_beta   90.00
_cell.angle_gamma   90.00
#
_symmetry.space_group_name_H-M   'P 1'
#
loop_
_entity.id
_entity.type
_entity.pdbx_description
1 polymer ?
#
loop_
_entity_poly.entity_id
_entity_poly.type
_entity_poly.pdbx_seq_one_letter_code
_entity_poly.pdbx_strand_id
1 'polypeptide(L)'
;MHSHNTLTPWHPWLRPIARLLIGTLLCHALLPLSALAQQGAVPVSPTDQAQIQRLRPPQQRDGPGQSARTRRPAPASERIARNLALAHSLVRALAKPVAAPGTGAFAIKSASGQASEQQQLRALVQAIDADTDMALAEFHASRADLIEQQVGPEILARHDQAETQLRIRAQTLRQRLRAWQSQPDEQNLGAIGQFFEQYPAARARNPLNPGELPWGTPRPTTAEPASSQAAWHQSLYADQKVLLAQAGTTIAGIRFDIPPAPGTAPDVADLAPTAEVTLSRAIQAKAAQLGNNPVLIDNWVRNTVEFLPTWGALQNADSTLQTLRGNAFDIASLHIALLRAAKIPARYQFGTIELPADKVQNWVGGTANAQAALNLLHQGGIAATGLARGGAIERIRMEHVWVQAYVNWSPGRGHRQGGAAASPPIRTPDAHLQHVNPNAHLNAWVPLDASYKQYRYTSGLDIRSQVPQDASALLNAARHDDSTIDTAQGWVRRLNHAGIRAQLDAYQDRALAYIQAQKPNASLADVFGHKRIIAWAPDVLAGATPYAVVLQGPQTTVVPDALRWAITFKLYASANDKADGAPLLSQSVLFSDIGSRRITAEGVAASSADQALIGQYVANATALPLYLIRQKTRLKLDDRVLAESGPQRMGDPQWWSYVLTGPHFGSVEEDFKFENAVGDAIAFSVDATGIRCQDALDRAAAVAPDTALENLHQFGLGYWSRANEAGAIMANASNVIAYRLPSIGLFTSPLSVTYSWGIPRTGQYRSYAVDIRRMSVAVTGVANPAATREYLLQTGARNSFLEGRIFEEMLGLAPGAAASAVSVIAAANDQGVALWQLHAGNLQQYLAVTTVSASMQQQVASAVANRLEVLAPQAPVQLMRWSGQGFIATDPQTGAGAYIIDGVGNGGELVTCEESVQPLAESIAQRILTSIALSIAAALLAVTVVSLPPATPALVSVMVMLGISSLTFSAHAAPNPCDKGSKDCHRGRFQAQGGKKGDYAEESTTWVQPDPLTKREAFVLIEQLKAKLTPQQLKVREVAFFKAKRAIAGVPSGGVCPRDWENSRAFYSLNNNNKNNKNNDIRIDVEVFAGQAFKD
;
A
#
# COMPACT_ATOMS: atom_id res chain seq x y z
N MET A 1 -49.29 22.87 -38.89
CA MET A 1 -48.64 23.79 -37.93
C MET A 1 -47.36 23.13 -37.47
N HIS A 2 -46.24 23.82 -37.70
CA HIS A 2 -44.88 23.31 -37.50
C HIS A 2 -44.46 23.28 -36.03
N SER A 3 -43.81 22.20 -35.61
CA SER A 3 -42.69 22.27 -34.66
C SER A 3 -41.54 21.47 -35.24
N HIS A 4 -40.49 22.16 -35.67
CA HIS A 4 -39.29 21.58 -36.26
C HIS A 4 -38.59 20.67 -35.26
N ASN A 5 -38.59 19.37 -35.56
CA ASN A 5 -37.79 18.36 -34.89
C ASN A 5 -36.55 18.12 -35.77
N THR A 6 -35.44 18.82 -35.50
CA THR A 6 -34.17 18.63 -36.21
C THR A 6 -33.38 17.50 -35.57
N LEU A 7 -33.74 16.26 -35.88
CA LEU A 7 -32.88 15.11 -35.70
C LEU A 7 -32.00 14.93 -36.94
N THR A 8 -30.87 15.65 -36.98
CA THR A 8 -29.73 15.23 -37.80
C THR A 8 -28.97 14.12 -37.05
N PRO A 9 -28.74 12.95 -37.67
CA PRO A 9 -28.06 11.84 -37.01
C PRO A 9 -26.55 12.11 -36.93
N TRP A 10 -26.02 12.23 -35.71
CA TRP A 10 -24.58 12.32 -35.47
C TRP A 10 -23.87 10.96 -35.69
N HIS A 11 -22.62 11.02 -36.19
CA HIS A 11 -21.78 9.91 -36.61
C HIS A 11 -21.40 8.89 -35.49
N PRO A 12 -21.01 7.63 -35.83
CA PRO A 12 -20.91 6.48 -34.92
C PRO A 12 -19.84 6.54 -33.82
N TRP A 13 -18.95 7.54 -33.83
CA TRP A 13 -17.81 7.66 -32.91
C TRP A 13 -18.10 8.54 -31.68
N LEU A 14 -19.26 9.21 -31.62
CA LEU A 14 -19.64 10.09 -30.51
C LEU A 14 -20.60 9.43 -29.49
N ARG A 15 -21.19 8.29 -29.86
CA ARG A 15 -22.05 7.47 -28.98
C ARG A 15 -21.32 6.66 -27.89
N PRO A 16 -20.04 6.28 -28.01
CA PRO A 16 -19.25 5.68 -26.93
C PRO A 16 -18.57 6.71 -26.02
N ILE A 17 -18.54 7.98 -26.41
CA ILE A 17 -17.86 9.07 -25.68
C ILE A 17 -18.71 9.57 -24.49
N ALA A 18 -20.02 9.46 -24.59
CA ALA A 18 -20.96 9.77 -23.50
C ALA A 18 -21.02 8.68 -22.42
N ARG A 19 -20.16 7.65 -22.51
CA ARG A 19 -20.33 6.35 -21.85
C ARG A 19 -19.18 5.92 -20.94
N LEU A 20 -18.30 6.80 -20.44
CA LEU A 20 -17.18 6.31 -19.64
C LEU A 20 -16.57 7.27 -18.59
N LEU A 21 -17.34 8.22 -18.05
CA LEU A 21 -16.75 9.41 -17.41
C LEU A 21 -17.13 9.68 -15.94
N ILE A 22 -17.68 8.72 -15.20
CA ILE A 22 -18.23 9.01 -13.87
C ILE A 22 -17.70 7.99 -12.88
N GLY A 23 -16.57 8.21 -12.23
CA GLY A 23 -15.99 7.24 -11.27
C GLY A 23 -15.67 7.80 -9.88
N THR A 24 -15.53 9.12 -9.77
CA THR A 24 -14.43 9.59 -8.95
C THR A 24 -14.60 11.06 -8.57
N LEU A 25 -15.68 11.54 -7.90
CA LEU A 25 -15.72 12.87 -7.22
C LEU A 25 -17.09 13.16 -6.60
N LEU A 26 -17.16 13.56 -5.31
CA LEU A 26 -18.35 14.08 -4.59
C LEU A 26 -18.26 14.36 -3.04
N CYS A 27 -17.21 14.92 -2.44
CA CYS A 27 -16.97 14.80 -0.97
C CYS A 27 -17.57 15.81 0.06
N HIS A 28 -18.14 16.97 -0.23
CA HIS A 28 -18.48 17.94 0.84
C HIS A 28 -19.86 18.61 0.76
N ALA A 29 -20.93 17.97 1.28
CA ALA A 29 -21.95 18.72 2.07
C ALA A 29 -23.03 17.86 2.78
N LEU A 30 -22.66 17.12 3.84
CA LEU A 30 -23.63 16.67 4.86
C LEU A 30 -23.08 16.83 6.29
N LEU A 31 -22.46 17.99 6.57
CA LEU A 31 -21.97 18.31 7.91
C LEU A 31 -23.03 18.55 9.00
N PRO A 32 -24.36 18.70 8.77
CA PRO A 32 -25.29 18.75 9.90
C PRO A 32 -25.81 17.37 10.35
N LEU A 33 -25.34 16.26 9.75
CA LEU A 33 -25.95 14.94 9.99
C LEU A 33 -25.18 13.97 10.89
N SER A 34 -23.90 14.20 11.11
CA SER A 34 -23.04 13.39 11.94
C SER A 34 -23.32 13.53 13.45
N ALA A 35 -24.28 14.38 13.84
CA ALA A 35 -24.67 14.54 15.24
C ALA A 35 -25.80 13.59 15.70
N LEU A 36 -26.54 12.91 14.80
CA LEU A 36 -27.79 12.23 15.22
C LEU A 36 -28.07 10.82 14.64
N ALA A 37 -27.11 10.17 13.97
CA ALA A 37 -27.30 8.78 13.49
C ALA A 37 -26.50 7.71 14.27
N GLN A 38 -25.87 8.07 15.40
CA GLN A 38 -25.38 7.09 16.38
C GLN A 38 -26.45 6.84 17.45
N GLN A 39 -27.30 5.83 17.22
CA GLN A 39 -27.99 5.10 18.29
C GLN A 39 -27.90 3.61 17.93
N GLY A 40 -27.32 2.70 18.72
CA GLY A 40 -26.89 2.82 20.11
C GLY A 40 -25.38 2.89 20.30
N ALA A 41 -24.93 4.01 20.87
CA ALA A 41 -23.65 4.08 21.54
C ALA A 41 -23.67 3.18 22.78
N VAL A 42 -22.66 2.32 22.90
CA VAL A 42 -22.18 1.91 24.23
C VAL A 42 -21.68 3.19 24.91
N PRO A 43 -22.09 3.49 26.15
CA PRO A 43 -21.64 4.71 26.82
C PRO A 43 -20.11 4.67 26.98
N VAL A 44 -19.45 5.62 26.32
CA VAL A 44 -18.03 5.92 26.53
C VAL A 44 -17.86 6.32 27.98
N SER A 45 -17.01 5.60 28.71
CA SER A 45 -16.86 5.79 30.14
C SER A 45 -16.12 7.12 30.42
N PRO A 46 -16.34 7.76 31.59
CA PRO A 46 -15.55 8.93 32.00
C PRO A 46 -14.03 8.67 31.99
N THR A 47 -13.63 7.40 32.11
CA THR A 47 -12.25 6.92 31.99
C THR A 47 -11.66 7.13 30.59
N ASP A 48 -12.46 6.96 29.54
CA ASP A 48 -12.02 7.13 28.14
C ASP A 48 -11.84 8.63 27.81
N GLN A 49 -12.69 9.50 28.36
CA GLN A 49 -12.51 10.96 28.27
C GLN A 49 -11.27 11.45 29.03
N ALA A 50 -10.94 10.83 30.15
CA ALA A 50 -9.71 11.12 30.90
C ALA A 50 -8.44 10.63 30.19
N GLN A 51 -8.54 9.60 29.34
CA GLN A 51 -7.44 9.08 28.52
C GLN A 51 -7.12 10.01 27.34
N ILE A 52 -8.14 10.61 26.72
CA ILE A 52 -8.00 11.62 25.65
C ILE A 52 -7.24 12.87 26.12
N GLN A 53 -7.37 13.24 27.40
CA GLN A 53 -6.66 14.39 27.96
C GLN A 53 -5.18 14.11 28.32
N ARG A 54 -4.78 12.83 28.45
CA ARG A 54 -3.39 12.43 28.73
C ARG A 54 -2.50 12.36 27.49
N LEU A 55 -3.07 12.45 26.29
CA LEU A 55 -2.37 12.38 24.99
C LEU A 55 -1.81 13.75 24.52
N ARG A 56 -1.68 14.74 25.41
CA ARG A 56 -1.01 16.02 25.11
C ARG A 56 0.51 15.85 25.23
N PRO A 57 1.30 16.12 24.18
CA PRO A 57 2.76 16.07 24.29
C PRO A 57 3.26 17.19 25.24
N PRO A 58 4.33 16.95 26.02
CA PRO A 58 4.96 18.00 26.80
C PRO A 58 5.63 19.03 25.88
N GLN A 59 5.53 20.32 26.22
CA GLN A 59 6.22 21.41 25.52
C GLN A 59 7.74 21.23 25.65
N GLN A 60 8.42 20.97 24.53
CA GLN A 60 9.88 21.04 24.45
C GLN A 60 10.33 22.49 24.56
N ARG A 61 11.23 22.76 25.52
CA ARG A 61 11.92 24.04 25.69
C ARG A 61 13.10 24.12 24.72
N ASP A 62 13.10 25.14 23.88
CA ASP A 62 14.27 25.54 23.09
C ASP A 62 15.38 26.07 24.01
N GLY A 63 16.55 25.43 23.99
CA GLY A 63 17.79 25.95 24.58
C GLY A 63 18.62 26.67 23.51
N PRO A 64 19.26 27.81 23.82
CA PRO A 64 20.02 28.55 22.81
C PRO A 64 21.47 28.08 22.73
N GLY A 65 22.00 28.04 21.51
CA GLY A 65 23.41 28.24 21.22
C GLY A 65 24.13 27.06 20.60
N GLN A 66 24.46 27.19 19.30
CA GLN A 66 25.79 26.86 18.78
C GLN A 66 26.01 27.57 17.44
N SER A 67 26.91 28.55 17.50
CA SER A 67 27.36 29.39 16.40
C SER A 67 28.39 28.70 15.50
N ALA A 68 28.31 29.00 14.21
CA ALA A 68 29.37 28.96 13.19
C ALA A 68 30.02 27.59 12.88
N ARG A 69 29.49 26.90 11.85
CA ARG A 69 30.30 26.04 10.98
C ARG A 69 30.37 26.64 9.58
N THR A 70 31.59 26.93 9.17
CA THR A 70 32.01 27.45 7.87
C THR A 70 31.65 26.49 6.74
N ARG A 71 31.24 27.06 5.59
CA ARG A 71 31.03 26.40 4.29
C ARG A 71 32.03 25.27 4.04
N ARG A 72 31.55 24.05 3.86
CA ARG A 72 32.28 22.99 3.14
C ARG A 72 31.54 22.72 1.82
N PRO A 73 32.20 22.76 0.65
CA PRO A 73 31.63 22.20 -0.56
C PRO A 73 31.30 20.71 -0.34
N ALA A 74 30.32 20.18 -1.08
CA ALA A 74 29.96 18.76 -1.01
C ALA A 74 31.24 17.89 -1.10
N PRO A 75 31.44 16.90 -0.21
CA PRO A 75 32.60 16.02 -0.23
C PRO A 75 32.85 15.43 -1.62
N ALA A 76 34.11 15.29 -2.04
CA ALA A 76 34.45 14.67 -3.33
C ALA A 76 33.83 13.28 -3.47
N SER A 77 33.72 12.55 -2.36
CA SER A 77 33.02 11.27 -2.25
C SER A 77 31.53 11.30 -2.66
N GLU A 78 30.80 12.39 -2.46
CA GLU A 78 29.42 12.51 -2.94
C GLU A 78 29.35 12.86 -4.43
N ARG A 79 30.26 13.70 -4.91
CA ARG A 79 30.34 14.05 -6.34
C ARG A 79 30.68 12.82 -7.18
N ILE A 80 31.69 12.04 -6.76
CA ILE A 80 32.07 10.82 -7.48
C ILE A 80 30.93 9.80 -7.49
N ALA A 81 30.19 9.63 -6.39
CA ALA A 81 29.06 8.71 -6.34
C ALA A 81 27.98 9.08 -7.37
N ARG A 82 27.62 10.37 -7.45
CA ARG A 82 26.68 10.87 -8.48
C ARG A 82 27.20 10.63 -9.89
N ASN A 83 28.48 10.93 -10.14
CA ASN A 83 29.09 10.74 -11.45
C ASN A 83 29.13 9.24 -11.83
N LEU A 84 29.42 8.35 -10.89
CA LEU A 84 29.41 6.91 -11.12
C LEU A 84 27.99 6.39 -11.41
N ALA A 85 26.98 6.86 -10.69
CA ALA A 85 25.58 6.50 -10.91
C ALA A 85 25.10 6.95 -12.30
N LEU A 86 25.45 8.17 -12.71
CA LEU A 86 25.15 8.69 -14.04
C LEU A 86 25.91 7.95 -15.15
N ALA A 87 27.17 7.56 -14.92
CA ALA A 87 27.92 6.75 -15.87
C ALA A 87 27.28 5.36 -16.02
N HIS A 88 26.88 4.75 -14.91
CA HIS A 88 26.19 3.47 -14.92
C HIS A 88 24.88 3.53 -15.73
N SER A 89 24.06 4.57 -15.54
CA SER A 89 22.81 4.72 -16.30
C SER A 89 23.07 4.96 -17.80
N LEU A 90 24.06 5.79 -18.15
CA LEU A 90 24.46 6.04 -19.54
C LEU A 90 25.01 4.78 -20.22
N VAL A 91 25.85 4.00 -19.54
CA VAL A 91 26.39 2.74 -20.07
C VAL A 91 25.29 1.73 -20.33
N ARG A 92 24.32 1.59 -19.41
CA ARG A 92 23.13 0.75 -19.65
C ARG A 92 22.28 1.24 -20.82
N ALA A 93 22.15 2.56 -20.98
CA ALA A 93 21.39 3.14 -22.08
C ALA A 93 22.05 2.93 -23.46
N LEU A 94 23.39 2.84 -23.49
CA LEU A 94 24.19 2.60 -24.68
C LEU A 94 24.37 1.11 -25.00
N ALA A 95 24.32 0.23 -24.00
CA ALA A 95 24.40 -1.22 -24.19
C ALA A 95 23.12 -1.76 -24.87
N LYS A 96 23.28 -2.55 -25.95
CA LYS A 96 22.15 -3.25 -26.58
C LYS A 96 21.63 -4.34 -25.63
N PRO A 97 20.30 -4.52 -25.50
CA PRO A 97 19.76 -5.62 -24.73
C PRO A 97 20.17 -6.95 -25.38
N VAL A 98 20.86 -7.81 -24.63
CA VAL A 98 21.02 -9.22 -24.98
C VAL A 98 19.65 -9.87 -24.78
N ALA A 99 19.06 -10.41 -25.85
CA ALA A 99 17.76 -11.04 -25.78
C ALA A 99 17.79 -12.26 -24.82
N ALA A 100 16.81 -12.34 -23.93
CA ALA A 100 16.48 -13.61 -23.28
C ALA A 100 15.99 -14.60 -24.37
N PRO A 101 16.36 -15.89 -24.33
CA PRO A 101 15.89 -16.85 -25.30
C PRO A 101 14.35 -16.90 -25.29
N GLY A 102 13.71 -16.54 -26.41
CA GLY A 102 12.25 -16.66 -26.58
C GLY A 102 11.45 -15.35 -26.67
N THR A 103 12.06 -14.17 -26.61
CA THR A 103 11.37 -12.88 -26.84
C THR A 103 11.76 -12.28 -28.18
N GLY A 104 10.77 -12.06 -29.06
CA GLY A 104 10.99 -11.48 -30.39
C GLY A 104 11.63 -10.09 -30.32
N ALA A 105 12.65 -9.88 -31.16
CA ALA A 105 13.45 -8.66 -31.21
C ALA A 105 12.64 -7.42 -31.62
N PHE A 106 12.79 -6.32 -30.88
CA PHE A 106 12.50 -4.97 -31.37
C PHE A 106 13.80 -4.16 -31.37
N ALA A 107 14.14 -3.61 -32.54
CA ALA A 107 15.44 -3.02 -32.82
C ALA A 107 15.51 -1.51 -32.49
N ILE A 108 16.53 -1.18 -31.71
CA ILE A 108 17.52 -0.08 -31.83
C ILE A 108 17.01 1.38 -31.91
N LYS A 109 17.35 2.15 -30.86
CA LYS A 109 17.34 3.63 -30.77
C LYS A 109 17.89 4.32 -32.04
N SER A 110 17.40 5.51 -32.36
CA SER A 110 17.94 6.34 -33.45
C SER A 110 19.43 6.69 -33.23
N ALA A 111 20.21 6.75 -34.31
CA ALA A 111 21.65 7.04 -34.29
C ALA A 111 22.00 8.38 -33.61
N SER A 112 21.08 9.35 -33.61
CA SER A 112 21.26 10.66 -32.97
C SER A 112 21.19 10.61 -31.43
N GLY A 113 20.35 9.74 -30.86
CA GLY A 113 20.24 9.55 -29.40
C GLY A 113 21.50 8.90 -28.82
N GLN A 114 22.05 7.89 -29.51
CA GLN A 114 23.30 7.25 -29.10
C GLN A 114 24.50 8.22 -29.12
N ALA A 115 24.57 9.12 -30.11
CA ALA A 115 25.66 10.10 -30.20
C ALA A 115 25.68 11.08 -29.01
N SER A 116 24.51 11.55 -28.55
CA SER A 116 24.39 12.43 -27.38
C SER A 116 24.80 11.73 -26.08
N GLU A 117 24.33 10.49 -25.85
CA GLU A 117 24.67 9.71 -24.65
C GLU A 117 26.16 9.36 -24.60
N GLN A 118 26.78 9.06 -25.74
CA GLN A 118 28.23 8.89 -25.84
C GLN A 118 28.99 10.19 -25.49
N GLN A 119 28.52 11.35 -25.96
CA GLN A 119 29.15 12.63 -25.64
C GLN A 119 29.03 12.97 -24.14
N GLN A 120 27.88 12.69 -23.52
CA GLN A 120 27.68 12.84 -22.08
C GLN A 120 28.60 11.91 -21.28
N LEU A 121 28.70 10.63 -21.67
CA LEU A 121 29.59 9.68 -21.03
C LEU A 121 31.06 10.12 -21.13
N ARG A 122 31.49 10.65 -22.30
CA ARG A 122 32.85 11.20 -22.49
C ARG A 122 33.14 12.38 -21.54
N ALA A 123 32.20 13.33 -21.42
CA ALA A 123 32.34 14.45 -20.50
C ALA A 123 32.44 13.97 -19.03
N LEU A 124 31.67 12.94 -18.69
CA LEU A 124 31.62 12.38 -17.35
C LEU A 124 32.91 11.64 -16.97
N VAL A 125 33.60 10.98 -17.92
CA VAL A 125 34.87 10.29 -17.64
C VAL A 125 35.91 11.24 -17.04
N GLN A 126 36.03 12.47 -17.57
CA GLN A 126 36.98 13.45 -17.04
C GLN A 126 36.65 13.87 -15.60
N ALA A 127 35.35 14.06 -15.31
CA ALA A 127 34.88 14.37 -13.96
C ALA A 127 35.08 13.19 -13.00
N ILE A 128 34.84 11.95 -13.45
CA ILE A 128 35.09 10.72 -12.68
C ILE A 128 36.58 10.63 -12.34
N ASP A 129 37.48 10.84 -13.31
CA ASP A 129 38.92 10.77 -13.06
C ASP A 129 39.36 11.81 -12.03
N ALA A 130 38.92 13.06 -12.14
CA ALA A 130 39.28 14.12 -11.18
C ALA A 130 38.73 13.88 -9.77
N ASP A 131 37.45 13.49 -9.64
CA ASP A 131 36.82 13.27 -8.34
C ASP A 131 37.29 11.95 -7.67
N THR A 132 37.81 10.98 -8.44
CA THR A 132 38.29 9.70 -7.91
C THR A 132 39.47 9.86 -6.94
N ASP A 133 40.50 10.64 -7.30
CA ASP A 133 41.69 10.81 -6.44
C ASP A 133 41.35 11.59 -5.17
N MET A 134 40.49 12.61 -5.30
CA MET A 134 40.00 13.36 -4.14
C MET A 134 39.18 12.47 -3.20
N ALA A 135 38.28 11.64 -3.73
CA ALA A 135 37.48 10.72 -2.92
C ALA A 135 38.32 9.65 -2.22
N LEU A 136 39.36 9.15 -2.89
CA LEU A 136 40.35 8.23 -2.31
C LEU A 136 41.14 8.88 -1.16
N ALA A 137 41.59 10.12 -1.34
CA ALA A 137 42.30 10.87 -0.31
C ALA A 137 41.41 11.22 0.89
N GLU A 138 40.16 11.65 0.64
CA GLU A 138 39.15 11.84 1.69
C GLU A 138 38.94 10.54 2.48
N PHE A 139 38.85 9.41 1.78
CA PHE A 139 38.62 8.13 2.41
C PHE A 139 39.79 7.69 3.30
N HIS A 140 41.02 7.77 2.77
CA HIS A 140 42.24 7.48 3.54
C HIS A 140 42.36 8.36 4.80
N ALA A 141 42.04 9.65 4.69
CA ALA A 141 42.09 10.57 5.83
C ALA A 141 41.09 10.19 6.94
N SER A 142 39.92 9.64 6.59
CA SER A 142 38.89 9.27 7.58
C SER A 142 39.31 8.16 8.54
N ARG A 143 40.38 7.42 8.25
CA ARG A 143 40.97 6.45 9.18
C ARG A 143 41.45 7.10 10.47
N ALA A 144 42.07 8.29 10.39
CA ALA A 144 42.56 9.00 11.57
C ALA A 144 41.40 9.43 12.48
N ASP A 145 40.30 9.90 11.87
CA ASP A 145 39.07 10.28 12.60
C ASP A 145 38.48 9.08 13.34
N LEU A 146 38.49 7.88 12.74
CA LEU A 146 38.02 6.65 13.40
C LEU A 146 38.88 6.25 14.60
N ILE A 147 40.20 6.45 14.53
CA ILE A 147 41.12 6.21 15.66
C ILE A 147 40.85 7.23 16.78
N GLU A 148 40.65 8.50 16.44
CA GLU A 148 40.30 9.55 17.41
C GLU A 148 38.96 9.26 18.09
N GLN A 149 37.99 8.72 17.35
CA GLN A 149 36.69 8.26 17.86
C GLN A 149 36.78 6.97 18.70
N GLN A 150 37.97 6.40 18.87
CA GLN A 150 38.24 5.19 19.66
C GLN A 150 37.37 3.99 19.23
N VAL A 151 37.13 3.84 17.93
CA VAL A 151 36.36 2.69 17.43
C VAL A 151 37.13 1.38 17.64
N GLY A 152 36.41 0.27 17.80
CA GLY A 152 37.02 -1.04 18.01
C GLY A 152 37.91 -1.50 16.84
N PRO A 153 38.87 -2.43 17.07
CA PRO A 153 39.80 -2.90 16.04
C PRO A 153 39.10 -3.55 14.85
N GLU A 154 37.92 -4.16 15.06
CA GLU A 154 37.13 -4.72 13.96
C GLU A 154 36.59 -3.64 12.99
N ILE A 155 36.27 -2.45 13.48
CA ILE A 155 35.78 -1.33 12.64
C ILE A 155 36.94 -0.77 11.81
N LEU A 156 38.12 -0.62 12.41
CA LEU A 156 39.34 -0.23 11.68
C LEU A 156 39.70 -1.25 10.60
N ALA A 157 39.61 -2.55 10.89
CA ALA A 157 39.87 -3.59 9.90
C ALA A 157 38.88 -3.53 8.71
N ARG A 158 37.59 -3.27 8.97
CA ARG A 158 36.57 -3.08 7.92
C ARG A 158 36.88 -1.84 7.07
N HIS A 159 37.38 -0.77 7.69
CA HIS A 159 37.83 0.42 6.98
C HIS A 159 39.00 0.11 6.04
N ASP A 160 40.04 -0.53 6.55
CA ASP A 160 41.25 -0.88 5.79
C ASP A 160 40.94 -1.82 4.62
N GLN A 161 40.01 -2.76 4.83
CA GLN A 161 39.50 -3.64 3.78
C GLN A 161 38.74 -2.86 2.69
N ALA A 162 37.83 -1.97 3.10
CA ALA A 162 37.07 -1.15 2.16
C ALA A 162 37.98 -0.24 1.33
N GLU A 163 39.06 0.29 1.93
CA GLU A 163 40.02 1.16 1.24
C GLU A 163 40.72 0.40 0.12
N THR A 164 41.20 -0.79 0.46
CA THR A 164 41.90 -1.67 -0.48
C THR A 164 40.98 -2.01 -1.66
N GLN A 165 39.73 -2.41 -1.38
CA GLN A 165 38.75 -2.73 -2.42
C GLN A 165 38.43 -1.52 -3.30
N LEU A 166 38.25 -0.35 -2.69
CA LEU A 166 37.91 0.88 -3.40
C LEU A 166 39.04 1.28 -4.36
N ARG A 167 40.31 1.22 -3.93
CA ARG A 167 41.48 1.48 -4.80
C ARG A 167 41.52 0.55 -6.01
N ILE A 168 41.37 -0.77 -5.79
CA ILE A 168 41.42 -1.78 -6.86
C ILE A 168 40.28 -1.55 -7.88
N ARG A 169 39.07 -1.32 -7.39
CA ARG A 169 37.89 -1.12 -8.24
C ARG A 169 37.95 0.20 -9.00
N ALA A 170 38.44 1.26 -8.36
CA ALA A 170 38.66 2.55 -9.00
C ALA A 170 39.67 2.45 -10.15
N GLN A 171 40.82 1.79 -9.92
CA GLN A 171 41.82 1.56 -10.97
C GLN A 171 41.25 0.73 -12.13
N THR A 172 40.52 -0.35 -11.82
CA THR A 172 39.87 -1.18 -12.85
C THR A 172 38.90 -0.36 -13.71
N LEU A 173 38.03 0.44 -13.09
CA LEU A 173 37.09 1.27 -13.84
C LEU A 173 37.80 2.32 -14.70
N ARG A 174 38.83 2.98 -14.15
CA ARG A 174 39.66 3.94 -14.90
C ARG A 174 40.29 3.32 -16.15
N GLN A 175 40.83 2.12 -16.04
CA GLN A 175 41.40 1.39 -17.17
C GLN A 175 40.33 1.11 -18.25
N ARG A 176 39.14 0.64 -17.85
CA ARG A 176 38.03 0.36 -18.78
C ARG A 176 37.51 1.63 -19.46
N LEU A 177 37.38 2.73 -18.71
CA LEU A 177 36.96 4.03 -19.26
C LEU A 177 37.99 4.58 -20.25
N ARG A 178 39.29 4.47 -19.96
CA ARG A 178 40.36 4.88 -20.88
C ARG A 178 40.41 4.04 -22.15
N ALA A 179 40.25 2.72 -22.04
CA ALA A 179 40.17 1.82 -23.18
C ALA A 179 39.00 2.22 -24.11
N TRP A 180 37.82 2.49 -23.54
CA TRP A 180 36.68 2.98 -24.29
C TRP A 180 36.90 4.37 -24.90
N GLN A 181 37.57 5.30 -24.20
CA GLN A 181 37.93 6.61 -24.77
C GLN A 181 38.88 6.48 -25.97
N SER A 182 39.84 5.54 -25.92
CA SER A 182 40.74 5.28 -27.05
C SER A 182 40.03 4.56 -28.21
N GLN A 183 39.10 3.65 -27.90
CA GLN A 183 38.38 2.84 -28.88
C GLN A 183 36.91 2.66 -28.42
N PRO A 184 36.00 3.56 -28.83
CA PRO A 184 34.62 3.59 -28.34
C PRO A 184 33.72 2.57 -29.07
N ASP A 185 34.05 1.29 -28.91
CA ASP A 185 33.29 0.16 -29.47
C ASP A 185 32.38 -0.53 -28.44
N GLU A 186 31.55 -1.47 -28.93
CA GLU A 186 30.62 -2.24 -28.10
C GLU A 186 31.34 -3.14 -27.08
N GLN A 187 32.54 -3.62 -27.39
CA GLN A 187 33.31 -4.50 -26.51
C GLN A 187 33.79 -3.74 -25.26
N ASN A 188 34.42 -2.58 -25.45
CA ASN A 188 34.91 -1.76 -24.34
C ASN A 188 33.76 -1.17 -23.53
N LEU A 189 32.67 -0.77 -24.20
CA LEU A 189 31.46 -0.34 -23.51
C LEU A 189 30.83 -1.47 -22.69
N GLY A 190 30.76 -2.69 -23.25
CA GLY A 190 30.30 -3.89 -22.57
C GLY A 190 31.15 -4.23 -21.35
N ALA A 191 32.46 -4.05 -21.41
CA ALA A 191 33.35 -4.21 -20.26
C ALA A 191 33.04 -3.20 -19.14
N ILE A 192 32.71 -1.94 -19.46
CA ILE A 192 32.24 -0.97 -18.46
C ILE A 192 30.88 -1.42 -17.89
N GLY A 193 29.99 -1.93 -18.73
CA GLY A 193 28.70 -2.49 -18.30
C GLY A 193 28.87 -3.61 -17.27
N GLN A 194 29.69 -4.61 -17.57
CA GLN A 194 30.02 -5.72 -16.67
C GLN A 194 30.64 -5.23 -15.35
N PHE A 195 31.43 -4.15 -15.37
CA PHE A 195 31.97 -3.58 -14.13
C PHE A 195 30.83 -3.10 -13.22
N PHE A 196 29.86 -2.37 -13.76
CA PHE A 196 28.76 -1.85 -12.97
C PHE A 196 27.71 -2.90 -12.60
N GLU A 197 27.59 -3.99 -13.36
CA GLU A 197 26.82 -5.16 -12.96
C GLU A 197 27.45 -5.85 -11.74
N GLN A 198 28.78 -5.98 -11.73
CA GLN A 198 29.51 -6.54 -10.60
C GLN A 198 29.60 -5.58 -9.40
N TYR A 199 29.73 -4.28 -9.65
CA TYR A 199 29.94 -3.22 -8.66
C TYR A 199 28.98 -2.04 -8.89
N PRO A 200 27.70 -2.19 -8.51
CA PRO A 200 26.69 -1.19 -8.80
C PRO A 200 27.00 0.17 -8.18
N ALA A 201 26.85 1.24 -8.97
CA ALA A 201 26.92 2.62 -8.49
C ALA A 201 25.56 3.17 -7.98
N ALA A 202 24.51 2.35 -8.07
CA ALA A 202 23.18 2.61 -7.57
C ALA A 202 22.57 1.27 -7.10
N ARG A 203 21.47 1.31 -6.35
CA ARG A 203 20.74 0.09 -5.95
C ARG A 203 20.36 -0.74 -7.18
N ALA A 204 20.39 -2.06 -7.00
CA ALA A 204 19.95 -2.98 -8.04
C ALA A 204 18.44 -2.85 -8.23
N ARG A 205 18.00 -2.59 -9.47
CA ARG A 205 16.57 -2.50 -9.80
C ARG A 205 16.00 -3.89 -9.99
N ASN A 206 14.84 -4.16 -9.40
CA ASN A 206 14.10 -5.37 -9.73
C ASN A 206 13.48 -5.24 -11.12
N PRO A 207 13.68 -6.21 -12.04
CA PRO A 207 12.94 -6.24 -13.27
C PRO A 207 11.45 -6.39 -12.95
N LEU A 208 10.69 -5.39 -13.35
CA LEU A 208 9.23 -5.41 -13.28
C LEU A 208 8.71 -6.26 -14.45
N ASN A 209 7.86 -7.23 -14.14
CA ASN A 209 7.13 -7.99 -15.13
C ASN A 209 5.70 -7.43 -15.22
N PRO A 210 5.40 -6.56 -16.19
CA PRO A 210 4.08 -5.94 -16.28
C PRO A 210 2.98 -6.89 -16.76
N GLY A 211 3.31 -8.13 -17.16
CA GLY A 211 2.31 -9.18 -17.39
C GLY A 211 1.71 -9.74 -16.09
N GLU A 212 2.33 -9.49 -14.94
CA GLU A 212 1.75 -9.75 -13.62
C GLU A 212 0.83 -8.59 -13.25
N LEU A 213 -0.47 -8.85 -13.19
CA LEU A 213 -1.49 -7.87 -12.82
C LEU A 213 -1.85 -8.08 -11.34
N PRO A 214 -1.21 -7.36 -10.41
CA PRO A 214 -1.36 -7.60 -8.98
C PRO A 214 -2.76 -7.27 -8.45
N TRP A 215 -3.52 -6.46 -9.20
CA TRP A 215 -4.78 -5.91 -8.74
C TRP A 215 -5.91 -6.39 -9.64
N GLY A 216 -6.80 -7.19 -9.07
CA GLY A 216 -7.88 -7.81 -9.83
C GLY A 216 -8.55 -8.95 -9.08
N THR A 217 -9.21 -9.81 -9.84
CA THR A 217 -9.84 -11.02 -9.33
C THR A 217 -8.90 -12.21 -9.56
N PRO A 218 -8.60 -13.02 -8.53
CA PRO A 218 -7.79 -14.21 -8.72
C PRO A 218 -8.52 -15.21 -9.62
N ARG A 219 -7.78 -16.17 -10.17
CA ARG A 219 -8.38 -17.26 -10.94
C ARG A 219 -9.39 -18.00 -10.04
N PRO A 220 -10.67 -18.12 -10.44
CA PRO A 220 -11.66 -18.86 -9.67
C PRO A 220 -11.24 -20.32 -9.51
N THR A 221 -11.57 -20.95 -8.38
CA THR A 221 -11.39 -22.39 -8.22
C THR A 221 -12.23 -23.15 -9.23
N THR A 222 -11.70 -24.28 -9.72
CA THR A 222 -12.43 -25.26 -10.52
C THR A 222 -12.77 -26.52 -9.71
N ALA A 223 -12.60 -26.48 -8.39
CA ALA A 223 -12.88 -27.60 -7.51
C ALA A 223 -14.39 -27.92 -7.48
N GLU A 224 -14.71 -29.19 -7.68
CA GLU A 224 -16.07 -29.71 -7.48
C GLU A 224 -16.25 -30.15 -6.03
N PRO A 225 -17.48 -30.03 -5.47
CA PRO A 225 -17.75 -30.50 -4.11
C PRO A 225 -17.49 -32.00 -3.95
N ALA A 226 -16.88 -32.39 -2.83
CA ALA A 226 -16.68 -33.79 -2.49
C ALA A 226 -17.99 -34.59 -2.57
N SER A 227 -17.94 -35.71 -3.31
CA SER A 227 -19.06 -36.62 -3.56
C SER A 227 -18.94 -37.95 -2.81
N SER A 228 -17.84 -38.17 -2.09
CA SER A 228 -17.60 -39.34 -1.24
C SER A 228 -16.80 -38.99 0.00
N GLN A 229 -16.85 -39.85 1.02
CA GLN A 229 -16.05 -39.69 2.23
C GLN A 229 -14.55 -39.67 1.91
N ALA A 230 -14.11 -40.47 0.94
CA ALA A 230 -12.73 -40.50 0.47
C ALA A 230 -12.29 -39.16 -0.14
N ALA A 231 -13.15 -38.52 -0.95
CA ALA A 231 -12.88 -37.20 -1.51
C ALA A 231 -12.73 -36.14 -0.40
N TRP A 232 -13.55 -36.20 0.65
CA TRP A 232 -13.38 -35.35 1.83
C TRP A 232 -12.03 -35.57 2.52
N HIS A 233 -11.64 -36.81 2.79
CA HIS A 233 -10.34 -37.09 3.40
C HIS A 233 -9.17 -36.58 2.55
N GLN A 234 -9.26 -36.70 1.23
CA GLN A 234 -8.24 -36.16 0.32
C GLN A 234 -8.15 -34.63 0.41
N SER A 235 -9.29 -33.93 0.46
CA SER A 235 -9.33 -32.47 0.57
C SER A 235 -8.81 -31.95 1.92
N LEU A 236 -9.03 -32.68 3.02
CA LEU A 236 -8.65 -32.24 4.36
C LEU A 236 -7.17 -32.50 4.71
N TYR A 237 -6.56 -33.56 4.16
CA TYR A 237 -5.25 -34.04 4.63
C TYR A 237 -4.15 -34.05 3.55
N ALA A 238 -4.48 -33.82 2.28
CA ALA A 238 -3.55 -33.51 1.18
C ALA A 238 -2.26 -34.36 1.07
N ASP A 239 -2.28 -35.64 1.45
CA ASP A 239 -1.08 -36.50 1.45
C ASP A 239 -1.16 -37.63 0.40
N GLN A 240 -0.10 -37.81 -0.41
CA GLN A 240 -0.03 -38.81 -1.51
C GLN A 240 -0.29 -40.26 -1.06
N LYS A 241 -0.15 -40.54 0.24
CA LYS A 241 -0.42 -41.85 0.85
C LYS A 241 -1.89 -42.27 0.75
N VAL A 242 -2.83 -41.32 0.68
CA VAL A 242 -4.27 -41.61 0.50
C VAL A 242 -4.57 -42.20 -0.89
N LEU A 243 -3.78 -41.85 -1.92
CA LEU A 243 -3.89 -42.42 -3.27
C LEU A 243 -3.43 -43.88 -3.35
N LEU A 244 -2.40 -44.28 -2.57
CA LEU A 244 -1.89 -45.66 -2.52
C LEU A 244 -2.85 -46.64 -1.81
N ALA A 245 -3.65 -46.16 -0.85
CA ALA A 245 -4.72 -46.95 -0.25
C ALA A 245 -5.82 -47.34 -1.26
N GLN A 246 -6.04 -46.49 -2.28
CA GLN A 246 -7.07 -46.67 -3.31
C GLN A 246 -6.62 -47.57 -4.48
N ALA A 247 -5.32 -47.81 -4.65
CA ALA A 247 -4.79 -48.71 -5.68
C ALA A 247 -4.93 -50.20 -5.35
N GLY A 248 -5.53 -50.56 -4.21
CA GLY A 248 -5.72 -51.95 -3.78
C GLY A 248 -4.43 -52.67 -3.37
N THR A 249 -3.29 -51.98 -3.34
CA THR A 249 -2.02 -52.54 -2.88
C THR A 249 -1.91 -52.43 -1.37
N THR A 250 -2.21 -53.51 -0.65
CA THR A 250 -1.85 -53.64 0.77
C THR A 250 -0.35 -53.80 0.90
N ILE A 251 0.38 -52.72 1.21
CA ILE A 251 1.75 -52.82 1.71
C ILE A 251 1.67 -52.96 3.22
N ALA A 252 2.05 -54.14 3.74
CA ALA A 252 2.15 -54.36 5.18
C ALA A 252 3.15 -53.37 5.79
N GLY A 253 2.72 -52.58 6.79
CA GLY A 253 3.58 -51.64 7.53
C GLY A 253 3.27 -50.16 7.38
N ILE A 254 2.34 -49.75 6.50
CA ILE A 254 1.87 -48.36 6.42
C ILE A 254 0.65 -48.18 7.35
N ARG A 255 0.84 -47.50 8.49
CA ARG A 255 -0.28 -46.98 9.31
C ARG A 255 -0.72 -45.62 8.78
N PHE A 256 -2.01 -45.45 8.54
CA PHE A 256 -2.62 -44.16 8.27
C PHE A 256 -2.95 -43.50 9.61
N ASP A 257 -2.30 -42.39 9.95
CA ASP A 257 -2.73 -41.51 11.05
C ASP A 257 -3.92 -40.66 10.57
N ILE A 258 -5.07 -41.32 10.39
CA ILE A 258 -6.36 -40.63 10.27
C ILE A 258 -6.86 -40.45 11.70
N PRO A 259 -7.03 -39.22 12.21
CA PRO A 259 -7.63 -38.99 13.51
C PRO A 259 -8.96 -39.74 13.59
N PRO A 260 -9.22 -40.54 14.64
CA PRO A 260 -10.47 -41.28 14.74
C PRO A 260 -11.64 -40.29 14.68
N ALA A 261 -12.67 -40.60 13.87
CA ALA A 261 -13.91 -39.86 13.91
C ALA A 261 -14.44 -39.90 15.36
N PRO A 262 -14.64 -38.76 16.02
CA PRO A 262 -14.89 -38.76 17.45
C PRO A 262 -16.20 -39.48 17.80
N GLY A 263 -16.06 -40.59 18.53
CA GLY A 263 -17.12 -41.53 18.88
C GLY A 263 -17.84 -41.18 20.18
N THR A 264 -19.06 -40.65 20.05
CA THR A 264 -20.19 -40.64 21.02
C THR A 264 -20.04 -40.10 22.45
N ALA A 265 -18.86 -39.80 22.97
CA ALA A 265 -18.68 -38.94 24.15
C ALA A 265 -17.69 -37.81 23.84
N PRO A 266 -17.82 -36.63 24.47
CA PRO A 266 -16.84 -35.56 24.34
C PRO A 266 -15.50 -35.95 25.00
N ASP A 267 -14.41 -35.46 24.42
CA ASP A 267 -13.05 -35.60 24.95
C ASP A 267 -12.44 -34.24 25.29
N VAL A 268 -11.28 -34.22 25.95
CA VAL A 268 -10.52 -33.02 26.33
C VAL A 268 -10.21 -32.11 25.14
N ALA A 269 -10.00 -32.69 23.96
CA ALA A 269 -9.74 -31.94 22.73
C ALA A 269 -10.96 -31.12 22.26
N ASP A 270 -12.18 -31.52 22.64
CA ASP A 270 -13.41 -30.77 22.36
C ASP A 270 -13.56 -29.53 23.27
N LEU A 271 -12.67 -29.36 24.26
CA LEU A 271 -12.60 -28.20 25.17
C LEU A 271 -11.29 -27.39 25.04
N ALA A 272 -10.26 -27.98 24.45
CA ALA A 272 -8.94 -27.36 24.36
C ALA A 272 -8.89 -26.16 23.41
N PRO A 273 -8.03 -25.15 23.67
CA PRO A 273 -7.71 -24.12 22.68
C PRO A 273 -6.91 -24.70 21.51
N THR A 274 -6.98 -24.02 20.36
CA THR A 274 -6.22 -24.32 19.13
C THR A 274 -5.75 -23.01 18.50
N ALA A 275 -5.05 -23.04 17.35
CA ALA A 275 -4.62 -21.82 16.66
C ALA A 275 -5.81 -20.93 16.26
N GLU A 276 -6.87 -21.51 15.68
CA GLU A 276 -8.06 -20.77 15.28
C GLU A 276 -9.07 -20.61 16.44
N VAL A 277 -9.09 -21.54 17.40
CA VAL A 277 -9.99 -21.50 18.56
C VAL A 277 -9.24 -21.02 19.79
N THR A 278 -9.11 -19.71 19.94
CA THR A 278 -8.43 -19.07 21.08
C THR A 278 -9.41 -18.80 22.22
N LEU A 279 -9.01 -19.07 23.46
CA LEU A 279 -9.83 -18.85 24.67
C LEU A 279 -9.33 -17.62 25.44
N SER A 280 -9.25 -16.46 24.77
CA SER A 280 -8.76 -15.23 25.39
C SER A 280 -9.69 -14.72 26.49
N ARG A 281 -9.21 -13.72 27.24
CA ARG A 281 -10.04 -13.00 28.22
C ARG A 281 -11.29 -12.37 27.57
N ALA A 282 -11.19 -11.86 26.33
CA ALA A 282 -12.32 -11.27 25.63
C ALA A 282 -13.38 -12.32 25.27
N ILE A 283 -12.94 -13.51 24.80
CA ILE A 283 -13.82 -14.65 24.51
C ILE A 283 -14.51 -15.15 25.79
N GLN A 284 -13.77 -15.32 26.88
CA GLN A 284 -14.32 -15.74 28.18
C GLN A 284 -15.34 -14.72 28.71
N ALA A 285 -15.01 -13.42 28.66
CA ALA A 285 -15.93 -12.36 29.07
C ALA A 285 -17.19 -12.34 28.20
N LYS A 286 -17.06 -12.58 26.89
CA LYS A 286 -18.19 -12.63 25.97
C LYS A 286 -19.08 -13.85 26.22
N ALA A 287 -18.51 -15.03 26.46
CA ALA A 287 -19.26 -16.23 26.81
C ALA A 287 -20.05 -16.02 28.12
N ALA A 288 -19.40 -15.43 29.14
CA ALA A 288 -20.04 -15.11 30.41
C ALA A 288 -21.16 -14.08 30.26
N GLN A 289 -20.96 -13.04 29.42
CA GLN A 289 -22.01 -12.05 29.09
C GLN A 289 -23.24 -12.72 28.47
N LEU A 290 -23.05 -13.78 27.68
CA LEU A 290 -24.11 -14.58 27.06
C LEU A 290 -24.65 -15.68 28.00
N GLY A 291 -24.35 -15.60 29.30
CA GLY A 291 -24.81 -16.53 30.32
C GLY A 291 -24.20 -17.93 30.21
N ASN A 292 -23.09 -18.08 29.48
CA ASN A 292 -22.47 -19.37 29.13
C ASN A 292 -23.50 -20.37 28.55
N ASN A 293 -24.52 -19.87 27.86
CA ASN A 293 -25.65 -20.64 27.38
C ASN A 293 -25.54 -20.88 25.86
N PRO A 294 -25.59 -22.14 25.37
CA PRO A 294 -25.36 -22.44 23.96
C PRO A 294 -26.42 -21.84 23.04
N VAL A 295 -27.67 -21.64 23.50
CA VAL A 295 -28.73 -20.99 22.72
C VAL A 295 -28.42 -19.50 22.54
N LEU A 296 -28.05 -18.81 23.61
CA LEU A 296 -27.72 -17.38 23.55
C LEU A 296 -26.44 -17.13 22.75
N ILE A 297 -25.47 -18.04 22.85
CA ILE A 297 -24.24 -18.02 22.06
C ILE A 297 -24.56 -18.18 20.57
N ASP A 298 -25.29 -19.22 20.16
CA ASP A 298 -25.66 -19.44 18.76
C ASP A 298 -26.44 -18.24 18.18
N ASN A 299 -27.45 -17.77 18.91
CA ASN A 299 -28.24 -16.59 18.53
C ASN A 299 -27.36 -15.36 18.34
N TRP A 300 -26.42 -15.10 19.26
CA TRP A 300 -25.56 -13.93 19.18
C TRP A 300 -24.58 -14.03 18.01
N VAL A 301 -23.87 -15.16 17.84
CA VAL A 301 -22.90 -15.35 16.76
C VAL A 301 -23.60 -15.22 15.40
N ARG A 302 -24.74 -15.90 15.22
CA ARG A 302 -25.46 -15.89 13.95
C ARG A 302 -25.95 -14.50 13.58
N ASN A 303 -26.49 -13.75 14.53
CA ASN A 303 -27.12 -12.45 14.30
C ASN A 303 -26.14 -11.27 14.29
N THR A 304 -24.91 -11.45 14.76
CA THR A 304 -23.94 -10.35 14.91
C THR A 304 -22.80 -10.42 13.90
N VAL A 305 -22.34 -11.63 13.54
CA VAL A 305 -21.13 -11.79 12.71
C VAL A 305 -21.49 -11.82 11.22
N GLU A 306 -20.88 -10.95 10.41
CA GLU A 306 -21.06 -10.91 8.97
C GLU A 306 -20.37 -12.09 8.26
N PHE A 307 -21.01 -12.67 7.24
CA PHE A 307 -20.47 -13.77 6.46
C PHE A 307 -19.65 -13.28 5.25
N LEU A 308 -18.47 -13.89 5.05
CA LEU A 308 -17.61 -13.74 3.87
C LEU A 308 -17.59 -15.06 3.08
N PRO A 309 -17.85 -15.06 1.75
CA PRO A 309 -17.89 -16.28 0.95
C PRO A 309 -16.48 -16.73 0.51
N THR A 310 -15.61 -17.03 1.47
CA THR A 310 -14.25 -17.57 1.22
C THR A 310 -14.05 -18.94 1.85
N TRP A 311 -13.06 -19.69 1.37
CA TRP A 311 -12.74 -21.04 1.85
C TRP A 311 -11.42 -21.09 2.63
N GLY A 312 -11.40 -21.83 3.75
CA GLY A 312 -10.25 -21.97 4.66
C GLY A 312 -10.22 -20.95 5.80
N ALA A 313 -9.50 -21.26 6.88
CA ALA A 313 -9.37 -20.37 8.03
C ALA A 313 -8.47 -19.16 7.70
N LEU A 314 -9.03 -17.96 7.83
CA LEU A 314 -8.35 -16.67 7.59
C LEU A 314 -8.08 -15.91 8.89
N GLN A 315 -8.83 -16.20 9.94
CA GLN A 315 -8.76 -15.52 11.23
C GLN A 315 -8.89 -16.52 12.37
N ASN A 316 -8.43 -16.13 13.56
CA ASN A 316 -8.79 -16.84 14.79
C ASN A 316 -10.06 -16.27 15.42
N ALA A 317 -10.55 -16.94 16.46
CA ALA A 317 -11.75 -16.58 17.21
C ALA A 317 -11.69 -15.14 17.77
N ASP A 318 -10.54 -14.73 18.29
CA ASP A 318 -10.36 -13.36 18.81
C ASP A 318 -10.50 -12.29 17.73
N SER A 319 -9.83 -12.47 16.60
CA SER A 319 -9.91 -11.53 15.47
C SER A 319 -11.33 -11.50 14.90
N THR A 320 -12.02 -12.64 14.86
CA THR A 320 -13.42 -12.72 14.43
C THR A 320 -14.36 -12.02 15.41
N LEU A 321 -14.11 -12.11 16.72
CA LEU A 321 -14.87 -11.38 17.75
C LEU A 321 -14.69 -9.86 17.63
N GLN A 322 -13.48 -9.39 17.30
CA GLN A 322 -13.18 -7.96 17.13
C GLN A 322 -13.78 -7.41 15.83
N THR A 323 -13.57 -8.11 14.72
CA THR A 323 -13.98 -7.63 13.40
C THR A 323 -15.47 -7.84 13.12
N LEU A 324 -16.10 -8.78 13.85
CA LEU A 324 -17.49 -9.23 13.64
C LEU A 324 -17.77 -9.63 12.19
N ARG A 325 -16.77 -10.21 11.51
CA ARG A 325 -16.87 -10.76 10.16
C ARG A 325 -15.98 -11.98 10.02
N GLY A 326 -16.39 -12.91 9.17
CA GLY A 326 -15.60 -14.10 8.87
C GLY A 326 -16.30 -15.01 7.88
N ASN A 327 -15.58 -15.97 7.35
CA ASN A 327 -16.18 -17.04 6.56
C ASN A 327 -16.72 -18.16 7.46
N ALA A 328 -17.13 -19.28 6.87
CA ALA A 328 -17.65 -20.42 7.62
C ALA A 328 -16.66 -20.97 8.67
N PHE A 329 -15.36 -20.97 8.37
CA PHE A 329 -14.32 -21.42 9.28
C PHE A 329 -14.17 -20.45 10.44
N ASP A 330 -13.95 -19.18 10.16
CA ASP A 330 -13.74 -18.14 11.17
C ASP A 330 -14.96 -18.05 12.13
N ILE A 331 -16.17 -18.09 11.59
CA ILE A 331 -17.43 -18.07 12.37
C ILE A 331 -17.56 -19.34 13.22
N ALA A 332 -17.25 -20.52 12.66
CA ALA A 332 -17.25 -21.77 13.42
C ALA A 332 -16.17 -21.74 14.52
N SER A 333 -14.99 -21.19 14.26
CA SER A 333 -13.91 -21.04 15.24
C SER A 333 -14.32 -20.14 16.40
N LEU A 334 -14.93 -18.98 16.13
CA LEU A 334 -15.49 -18.11 17.17
C LEU A 334 -16.59 -18.80 17.97
N HIS A 335 -17.51 -19.50 17.29
CA HIS A 335 -18.61 -20.19 17.94
C HIS A 335 -18.09 -21.31 18.86
N ILE A 336 -17.17 -22.15 18.37
CA ILE A 336 -16.50 -23.18 19.17
C ILE A 336 -15.74 -22.54 20.34
N ALA A 337 -15.05 -21.42 20.15
CA ALA A 337 -14.30 -20.76 21.22
C ALA A 337 -15.22 -20.27 22.35
N LEU A 338 -16.36 -19.66 22.03
CA LEU A 338 -17.36 -19.24 23.01
C LEU A 338 -17.96 -20.43 23.77
N LEU A 339 -18.28 -21.53 23.06
CA LEU A 339 -18.79 -22.76 23.66
C LEU A 339 -17.75 -23.41 24.58
N ARG A 340 -16.50 -23.56 24.13
CA ARG A 340 -15.40 -24.13 24.93
C ARG A 340 -15.06 -23.26 26.14
N ALA A 341 -15.10 -21.92 26.01
CA ALA A 341 -14.96 -21.01 27.14
C ALA A 341 -16.10 -21.15 28.16
N ALA A 342 -17.32 -21.44 27.68
CA ALA A 342 -18.48 -21.82 28.49
C ALA A 342 -18.42 -23.28 29.00
N LYS A 343 -17.30 -24.01 28.81
CA LYS A 343 -17.13 -25.43 29.19
C LYS A 343 -18.14 -26.37 28.52
N ILE A 344 -18.56 -26.04 27.30
CA ILE A 344 -19.42 -26.86 26.44
C ILE A 344 -18.54 -27.49 25.35
N PRO A 345 -18.47 -28.83 25.24
CA PRO A 345 -17.66 -29.49 24.22
C PRO A 345 -18.16 -29.14 22.82
N ALA A 346 -17.25 -28.71 21.94
CA ALA A 346 -17.59 -28.28 20.60
C ALA A 346 -16.49 -28.62 19.58
N ARG A 347 -16.88 -28.93 18.35
CA ARG A 347 -15.96 -29.31 17.26
C ARG A 347 -16.50 -28.96 15.88
N TYR A 348 -15.62 -28.98 14.88
CA TYR A 348 -15.97 -28.75 13.49
C TYR A 348 -16.62 -29.99 12.88
N GLN A 349 -17.58 -29.77 11.99
CA GLN A 349 -18.17 -30.77 11.11
C GLN A 349 -18.09 -30.26 9.68
N PHE A 350 -17.46 -31.05 8.81
CA PHE A 350 -17.39 -30.78 7.38
C PHE A 350 -18.50 -31.51 6.64
N GLY A 351 -18.91 -31.02 5.48
CA GLY A 351 -19.82 -31.76 4.62
C GLY A 351 -20.23 -31.00 3.37
N THR A 352 -20.87 -31.74 2.47
CA THR A 352 -21.41 -31.20 1.24
C THR A 352 -22.88 -30.90 1.46
N ILE A 353 -23.26 -29.65 1.25
CA ILE A 353 -24.60 -29.13 1.50
C ILE A 353 -25.29 -28.77 0.19
N GLU A 354 -26.61 -28.78 0.20
CA GLU A 354 -27.41 -28.43 -0.97
C GLU A 354 -28.55 -27.48 -0.60
N LEU A 355 -28.60 -26.35 -1.30
CA LEU A 355 -29.58 -25.30 -1.07
C LEU A 355 -30.30 -24.91 -2.36
N PRO A 356 -31.55 -24.43 -2.27
CA PRO A 356 -32.17 -23.67 -3.35
C PRO A 356 -31.29 -22.49 -3.79
N ALA A 357 -31.20 -22.25 -5.09
CA ALA A 357 -30.31 -21.25 -5.66
C ALA A 357 -30.63 -19.83 -5.17
N ASP A 358 -31.90 -19.50 -4.90
CA ASP A 358 -32.31 -18.19 -4.38
C ASP A 358 -31.75 -17.93 -2.97
N LYS A 359 -31.65 -18.97 -2.13
CA LYS A 359 -31.06 -18.87 -0.78
C LYS A 359 -29.57 -18.61 -0.85
N VAL A 360 -28.86 -19.26 -1.77
CA VAL A 360 -27.43 -19.01 -1.98
C VAL A 360 -27.21 -17.62 -2.56
N GLN A 361 -27.99 -17.20 -3.56
CA GLN A 361 -27.95 -15.85 -4.13
C GLN A 361 -28.09 -14.78 -3.06
N ASN A 362 -29.05 -14.94 -2.14
CA ASN A 362 -29.24 -14.06 -0.99
C ASN A 362 -28.06 -14.10 0.00
N TRP A 363 -27.53 -15.29 0.29
CA TRP A 363 -26.47 -15.50 1.28
C TRP A 363 -25.14 -14.86 0.86
N VAL A 364 -24.78 -14.93 -0.42
CA VAL A 364 -23.49 -14.42 -0.96
C VAL A 364 -23.53 -12.95 -1.40
N GLY A 365 -24.51 -12.17 -0.97
CA GLY A 365 -24.56 -10.72 -1.24
C GLY A 365 -25.76 -10.22 -2.05
N GLY A 366 -26.68 -11.10 -2.47
CA GLY A 366 -27.91 -10.72 -3.19
C GLY A 366 -27.73 -10.63 -4.71
N THR A 367 -27.14 -11.65 -5.32
CA THR A 367 -26.99 -11.72 -6.79
C THR A 367 -28.34 -11.87 -7.49
N ALA A 368 -28.47 -11.42 -8.75
CA ALA A 368 -29.72 -11.54 -9.51
C ALA A 368 -29.92 -12.91 -10.18
N ASN A 369 -28.87 -13.73 -10.24
CA ASN A 369 -28.93 -15.08 -10.81
C ASN A 369 -27.92 -16.02 -10.16
N ALA A 370 -28.19 -17.32 -10.27
CA ALA A 370 -27.39 -18.38 -9.68
C ALA A 370 -25.95 -18.46 -10.21
N GLN A 371 -25.71 -18.06 -11.47
CA GLN A 371 -24.36 -18.10 -12.05
C GLN A 371 -23.45 -17.05 -11.42
N ALA A 372 -23.96 -15.85 -11.16
CA ALA A 372 -23.22 -14.82 -10.41
C ALA A 372 -22.89 -15.29 -8.98
N ALA A 373 -23.81 -16.00 -8.33
CA ALA A 373 -23.54 -16.60 -7.02
C ALA A 373 -22.42 -17.66 -7.08
N LEU A 374 -22.46 -18.57 -8.06
CA LEU A 374 -21.41 -19.56 -8.28
C LEU A 374 -20.06 -18.90 -8.56
N ASN A 375 -20.03 -17.85 -9.38
CA ASN A 375 -18.81 -17.12 -9.69
C ASN A 375 -18.16 -16.54 -8.42
N LEU A 376 -18.94 -15.98 -7.49
CA LEU A 376 -18.42 -15.49 -6.21
C LEU A 376 -17.88 -16.62 -5.33
N LEU A 377 -18.60 -17.75 -5.24
CA LEU A 377 -18.14 -18.92 -4.49
C LEU A 377 -16.80 -19.43 -5.05
N HIS A 378 -16.69 -19.55 -6.38
CA HIS A 378 -15.46 -20.00 -7.03
C HIS A 378 -14.31 -19.01 -6.84
N GLN A 379 -14.56 -17.70 -6.94
CA GLN A 379 -13.54 -16.69 -6.68
C GLN A 379 -13.08 -16.65 -5.22
N GLY A 380 -13.95 -17.03 -4.28
CA GLY A 380 -13.61 -17.21 -2.87
C GLY A 380 -12.95 -18.54 -2.53
N GLY A 381 -12.79 -19.44 -3.51
CA GLY A 381 -12.17 -20.75 -3.35
C GLY A 381 -13.13 -21.84 -2.87
N ILE A 382 -14.43 -21.59 -2.78
CA ILE A 382 -15.40 -22.58 -2.31
C ILE A 382 -15.76 -23.53 -3.46
N ALA A 383 -15.55 -24.83 -3.24
CA ALA A 383 -15.97 -25.87 -4.16
C ALA A 383 -17.51 -25.92 -4.27
N ALA A 384 -18.05 -25.63 -5.45
CA ALA A 384 -19.49 -25.47 -5.67
C ALA A 384 -19.92 -25.83 -7.09
N THR A 385 -21.10 -26.44 -7.24
CA THR A 385 -21.70 -26.82 -8.53
C THR A 385 -23.19 -26.48 -8.57
N GLY A 386 -23.65 -25.91 -9.68
CA GLY A 386 -25.07 -25.67 -9.95
C GLY A 386 -25.76 -26.92 -10.48
N LEU A 387 -26.93 -27.24 -9.94
CA LEU A 387 -27.79 -28.34 -10.39
C LEU A 387 -28.92 -27.76 -11.25
N ALA A 388 -28.86 -28.03 -12.55
CA ALA A 388 -29.81 -27.51 -13.51
C ALA A 388 -31.05 -28.42 -13.64
N ARG A 389 -32.23 -27.80 -13.74
CA ARG A 389 -33.49 -28.45 -14.14
C ARG A 389 -34.21 -27.52 -15.13
N GLY A 390 -34.65 -28.07 -16.27
CA GLY A 390 -35.32 -27.28 -17.30
C GLY A 390 -34.45 -26.15 -17.88
N GLY A 391 -33.12 -26.26 -17.84
CA GLY A 391 -32.19 -25.24 -18.35
C GLY A 391 -31.82 -24.12 -17.36
N ALA A 392 -32.40 -24.10 -16.16
CA ALA A 392 -32.07 -23.14 -15.11
C ALA A 392 -31.44 -23.83 -13.89
N ILE A 393 -30.50 -23.15 -13.22
CA ILE A 393 -29.89 -23.65 -11.97
C ILE A 393 -30.89 -23.44 -10.82
N GLU A 394 -31.52 -24.52 -10.36
CA GLU A 394 -32.50 -24.47 -9.26
C GLU A 394 -31.87 -24.65 -7.89
N ARG A 395 -30.77 -25.42 -7.82
CA ARG A 395 -30.09 -25.75 -6.56
C ARG A 395 -28.59 -25.61 -6.75
N ILE A 396 -27.89 -25.31 -5.66
CA ILE A 396 -26.43 -25.25 -5.62
C ILE A 396 -25.96 -26.22 -4.55
N ARG A 397 -24.99 -27.06 -4.93
CA ARG A 397 -24.27 -27.95 -4.03
C ARG A 397 -22.89 -27.36 -3.75
N MET A 398 -22.48 -27.31 -2.49
CA MET A 398 -21.21 -26.71 -2.10
C MET A 398 -20.60 -27.40 -0.88
N GLU A 399 -19.29 -27.32 -0.75
CA GLU A 399 -18.59 -27.70 0.48
C GLU A 399 -18.82 -26.67 1.59
N HIS A 400 -18.94 -27.15 2.83
CA HIS A 400 -19.22 -26.31 3.98
C HIS A 400 -18.68 -26.88 5.28
N VAL A 401 -18.55 -26.01 6.29
CA VAL A 401 -18.17 -26.36 7.66
C VAL A 401 -19.10 -25.70 8.66
N TRP A 402 -19.51 -26.43 9.68
CA TRP A 402 -20.34 -25.94 10.79
C TRP A 402 -19.89 -26.54 12.12
N VAL A 403 -20.59 -26.22 13.21
CA VAL A 403 -20.24 -26.64 14.57
C VAL A 403 -21.10 -27.81 15.01
N GLN A 404 -20.51 -28.74 15.76
CA GLN A 404 -21.22 -29.72 16.59
C GLN A 404 -20.99 -29.37 18.05
N ALA A 405 -22.05 -29.16 18.83
CA ALA A 405 -21.99 -28.86 20.25
C ALA A 405 -22.62 -29.99 21.08
N TYR A 406 -21.94 -30.44 22.13
CA TYR A 406 -22.45 -31.48 23.01
C TYR A 406 -23.27 -30.87 24.15
N VAL A 407 -24.58 -31.07 24.14
CA VAL A 407 -25.50 -30.39 25.05
C VAL A 407 -26.54 -31.34 25.63
N ASN A 408 -27.15 -30.92 26.73
CA ASN A 408 -28.36 -31.46 27.34
C ASN A 408 -29.52 -31.31 26.34
N TRP A 409 -29.74 -32.37 25.57
CA TRP A 409 -30.71 -32.37 24.49
C TRP A 409 -32.13 -32.59 25.02
N SER A 410 -32.33 -33.54 25.94
CA SER A 410 -33.64 -33.84 26.49
C SER A 410 -33.69 -33.68 28.02
N PRO A 411 -34.63 -32.91 28.59
CA PRO A 411 -35.66 -32.08 27.94
C PRO A 411 -35.16 -30.67 27.58
N GLY A 412 -33.91 -30.34 27.90
CA GLY A 412 -33.41 -28.96 27.94
C GLY A 412 -33.19 -28.31 26.58
N ARG A 413 -32.98 -29.10 25.51
CA ARG A 413 -32.72 -28.63 24.13
C ARG A 413 -31.65 -27.54 24.06
N GLY A 414 -30.61 -27.67 24.89
CA GLY A 414 -29.53 -26.69 25.07
C GLY A 414 -29.86 -25.51 26.01
N HIS A 415 -31.12 -25.15 26.20
CA HIS A 415 -31.51 -23.97 26.99
C HIS A 415 -31.25 -24.14 28.49
N ARG A 416 -31.57 -25.33 29.03
CA ARG A 416 -31.44 -25.61 30.48
C ARG A 416 -30.09 -26.24 30.81
N GLN A 417 -29.49 -25.79 31.90
CA GLN A 417 -28.34 -26.47 32.50
C GLN A 417 -28.70 -27.92 32.83
N GLY A 418 -27.80 -28.86 32.48
CA GLY A 418 -28.04 -30.29 32.67
C GLY A 418 -27.77 -30.81 34.09
N GLY A 419 -26.98 -30.10 34.89
CA GLY A 419 -26.52 -30.50 36.24
C GLY A 419 -25.01 -30.30 36.39
N ALA A 420 -24.44 -30.47 37.59
CA ALA A 420 -23.01 -30.17 37.89
C ALA A 420 -22.05 -31.37 37.75
N ALA A 421 -22.51 -32.55 37.34
CA ALA A 421 -21.69 -33.75 37.22
C ALA A 421 -21.73 -34.32 35.80
N ALA A 422 -20.59 -34.41 35.13
CA ALA A 422 -20.46 -35.01 33.79
C ALA A 422 -20.39 -36.55 33.87
N SER A 423 -21.03 -37.23 32.93
CA SER A 423 -20.86 -38.67 32.73
C SER A 423 -20.72 -38.96 31.22
N PRO A 424 -19.58 -39.51 30.75
CA PRO A 424 -18.39 -39.87 31.52
C PRO A 424 -17.60 -38.63 32.03
N PRO A 425 -16.83 -38.77 33.13
CA PRO A 425 -16.00 -37.69 33.63
C PRO A 425 -14.84 -37.41 32.67
N ILE A 426 -14.78 -36.19 32.13
CA ILE A 426 -13.59 -35.70 31.42
C ILE A 426 -12.48 -35.51 32.46
N ARG A 427 -11.28 -36.06 32.21
CA ARG A 427 -10.18 -36.10 33.20
C ARG A 427 -9.27 -34.86 33.14
N THR A 428 -9.81 -33.64 33.19
CA THR A 428 -9.00 -32.44 33.47
C THR A 428 -9.18 -31.97 34.92
N PRO A 429 -8.18 -31.34 35.55
CA PRO A 429 -8.24 -30.94 36.96
C PRO A 429 -9.39 -29.98 37.32
N ASP A 430 -10.03 -29.35 36.32
CA ASP A 430 -11.12 -28.36 36.44
C ASP A 430 -12.48 -28.83 35.86
N ALA A 431 -12.62 -30.12 35.49
CA ALA A 431 -13.62 -30.70 34.58
C ALA A 431 -15.12 -30.70 34.98
N HIS A 432 -15.71 -29.54 35.25
CA HIS A 432 -17.17 -29.39 35.20
C HIS A 432 -17.61 -29.00 33.79
N LEU A 433 -18.29 -29.92 33.09
CA LEU A 433 -19.00 -29.58 31.86
C LEU A 433 -20.21 -28.69 32.18
N GLN A 434 -20.42 -27.66 31.36
CA GLN A 434 -21.64 -26.86 31.43
C GLN A 434 -22.63 -27.35 30.37
N HIS A 435 -23.93 -27.18 30.64
CA HIS A 435 -25.03 -27.57 29.75
C HIS A 435 -25.01 -29.04 29.31
N VAL A 436 -24.36 -29.92 30.06
CA VAL A 436 -24.38 -31.38 29.85
C VAL A 436 -25.18 -32.04 30.97
N ASN A 437 -26.05 -32.97 30.60
CA ASN A 437 -26.83 -33.78 31.53
C ASN A 437 -25.94 -34.87 32.15
N PRO A 438 -26.01 -35.10 33.48
CA PRO A 438 -25.35 -36.24 34.13
C PRO A 438 -25.74 -37.59 33.51
N ASN A 439 -26.92 -37.65 32.90
CA ASN A 439 -27.38 -38.81 32.19
C ASN A 439 -26.96 -38.75 30.71
N ALA A 440 -25.95 -39.55 30.35
CA ALA A 440 -25.32 -39.50 29.04
C ALA A 440 -26.30 -39.64 27.85
N HIS A 441 -27.37 -40.44 27.98
CA HIS A 441 -28.35 -40.64 26.90
C HIS A 441 -29.29 -39.45 26.66
N LEU A 442 -29.30 -38.48 27.58
CA LEU A 442 -30.06 -37.23 27.44
C LEU A 442 -29.24 -36.14 26.74
N ASN A 443 -27.97 -36.41 26.43
CA ASN A 443 -27.10 -35.52 25.70
C ASN A 443 -27.04 -35.90 24.21
N ALA A 444 -26.76 -34.90 23.37
CA ALA A 444 -26.51 -35.12 21.96
C ALA A 444 -25.48 -34.13 21.42
N TRP A 445 -24.79 -34.53 20.35
CA TRP A 445 -24.11 -33.59 19.45
C TRP A 445 -25.16 -32.92 18.58
N VAL A 446 -25.29 -31.61 18.71
CA VAL A 446 -26.26 -30.80 18.00
C VAL A 446 -25.53 -29.97 16.94
N PRO A 447 -25.96 -30.03 15.66
CA PRO A 447 -25.38 -29.20 14.63
C PRO A 447 -25.83 -27.75 14.79
N LEU A 448 -24.88 -26.82 14.75
CA LEU A 448 -25.08 -25.38 14.81
C LEU A 448 -24.31 -24.73 13.66
N ASP A 449 -25.03 -24.07 12.76
CA ASP A 449 -24.42 -23.27 11.69
C ASP A 449 -24.85 -21.81 11.82
N ALA A 450 -24.00 -21.04 12.49
CA ALA A 450 -24.15 -19.61 12.64
C ALA A 450 -23.66 -18.82 11.39
N SER A 451 -23.02 -19.49 10.42
CA SER A 451 -22.52 -18.88 9.19
C SER A 451 -23.63 -18.76 8.14
N TYR A 452 -24.54 -19.74 8.07
CA TYR A 452 -25.74 -19.64 7.24
C TYR A 452 -26.71 -18.60 7.77
N LYS A 453 -26.96 -17.59 6.93
CA LYS A 453 -27.93 -16.54 7.21
C LYS A 453 -28.57 -16.02 5.94
N GLN A 454 -29.74 -15.43 6.13
CA GLN A 454 -30.45 -14.73 5.07
C GLN A 454 -30.48 -13.24 5.43
N TYR A 455 -30.36 -12.41 4.41
CA TYR A 455 -30.28 -10.97 4.52
C TYR A 455 -31.53 -10.32 3.96
N ARG A 456 -31.93 -9.20 4.58
CA ARG A 456 -32.79 -8.23 3.94
C ARG A 456 -31.91 -7.15 3.32
N TYR A 457 -31.96 -7.04 2.01
CA TYR A 457 -31.32 -5.98 1.24
C TYR A 457 -32.32 -4.83 1.08
N THR A 458 -31.89 -3.64 1.43
CA THR A 458 -32.63 -2.40 1.21
C THR A 458 -31.88 -1.61 0.16
N SER A 459 -32.53 -1.32 -0.97
CA SER A 459 -31.96 -0.45 -2.00
C SER A 459 -31.78 0.98 -1.47
N GLY A 460 -30.69 1.62 -1.90
CA GLY A 460 -30.47 3.04 -1.65
C GLY A 460 -31.31 3.94 -2.56
N LEU A 461 -31.03 5.24 -2.48
CA LEU A 461 -31.59 6.23 -3.41
C LEU A 461 -31.03 5.99 -4.82
N ASP A 462 -31.89 6.03 -5.83
CA ASP A 462 -31.47 5.93 -7.23
C ASP A 462 -30.93 7.26 -7.75
N ILE A 463 -29.72 7.64 -7.32
CA ILE A 463 -29.10 8.90 -7.76
C ILE A 463 -28.66 8.79 -9.22
N ARG A 464 -28.27 7.58 -9.67
CA ARG A 464 -27.81 7.32 -11.03
C ARG A 464 -28.83 7.74 -12.08
N SER A 465 -30.08 7.32 -11.92
CA SER A 465 -31.12 7.63 -12.91
C SER A 465 -31.70 9.04 -12.74
N GLN A 466 -31.75 9.53 -11.50
CA GLN A 466 -32.44 10.77 -11.15
C GLN A 466 -31.56 12.01 -11.30
N VAL A 467 -30.24 11.86 -11.12
CA VAL A 467 -29.26 12.91 -11.33
C VAL A 467 -28.19 12.38 -12.29
N PRO A 468 -28.50 12.27 -13.60
CA PRO A 468 -27.50 11.80 -14.56
C PRO A 468 -26.38 12.84 -14.71
N GLN A 469 -25.13 12.38 -14.80
CA GLN A 469 -24.03 13.26 -15.19
C GLN A 469 -24.11 13.56 -16.68
N ASP A 470 -23.91 14.83 -17.03
CA ASP A 470 -23.73 15.24 -18.42
C ASP A 470 -22.30 14.93 -18.88
N ALA A 471 -22.13 13.76 -19.49
CA ALA A 471 -20.85 13.32 -20.03
C ALA A 471 -20.34 14.21 -21.17
N SER A 472 -21.24 14.89 -21.90
CA SER A 472 -20.85 15.82 -22.97
C SER A 472 -20.31 17.11 -22.38
N ALA A 473 -20.98 17.65 -21.36
CA ALA A 473 -20.48 18.80 -20.60
C ALA A 473 -19.14 18.49 -19.93
N LEU A 474 -18.97 17.29 -19.36
CA LEU A 474 -17.70 16.88 -18.77
C LEU A 474 -16.57 16.79 -19.80
N LEU A 475 -16.81 16.16 -20.95
CA LEU A 475 -15.81 16.08 -22.03
C LEU A 475 -15.47 17.47 -22.59
N ASN A 476 -16.47 18.33 -22.77
CA ASN A 476 -16.25 19.70 -23.22
C ASN A 476 -15.42 20.48 -22.18
N ALA A 477 -15.73 20.31 -20.90
CA ALA A 477 -14.98 20.94 -19.82
C ALA A 477 -13.57 20.37 -19.66
N ALA A 478 -13.30 19.14 -20.13
CA ALA A 478 -11.97 18.56 -20.20
C ALA A 478 -11.09 19.16 -21.31
N ARG A 479 -11.70 19.85 -22.29
CA ARG A 479 -10.98 20.56 -23.35
C ARG A 479 -10.69 21.99 -22.90
N HIS A 480 -9.51 22.48 -23.25
CA HIS A 480 -9.08 23.88 -23.15
C HIS A 480 -8.50 24.32 -24.50
N ASP A 481 -8.36 25.62 -24.75
CA ASP A 481 -7.82 26.13 -26.02
C ASP A 481 -6.40 25.63 -26.33
N ASP A 482 -5.64 25.25 -25.29
CA ASP A 482 -4.29 24.68 -25.42
C ASP A 482 -4.23 23.16 -25.21
N SER A 483 -5.38 22.52 -24.98
CA SER A 483 -5.48 21.05 -24.94
C SER A 483 -5.24 20.48 -26.34
N THR A 484 -4.47 19.39 -26.42
CA THR A 484 -4.29 18.68 -27.69
C THR A 484 -4.74 17.23 -27.50
N ILE A 485 -5.66 16.78 -28.35
CA ILE A 485 -6.14 15.40 -28.40
C ILE A 485 -5.80 14.87 -29.79
N ASP A 486 -4.76 14.05 -29.88
CA ASP A 486 -4.35 13.38 -31.11
C ASP A 486 -4.94 11.97 -31.15
N THR A 487 -6.09 11.84 -31.80
CA THR A 487 -6.76 10.54 -31.95
C THR A 487 -6.10 9.62 -32.96
N ALA A 488 -5.23 10.14 -33.83
CA ALA A 488 -4.55 9.34 -34.85
C ALA A 488 -3.36 8.59 -34.26
N GLN A 489 -2.61 9.24 -33.38
CA GLN A 489 -1.46 8.66 -32.69
C GLN A 489 -1.83 8.10 -31.30
N GLY A 490 -2.95 8.52 -30.73
CA GLY A 490 -3.47 8.01 -29.46
C GLY A 490 -2.86 8.70 -28.24
N TRP A 491 -2.66 10.02 -28.27
CA TRP A 491 -2.15 10.78 -27.12
C TRP A 491 -2.93 12.06 -26.84
N VAL A 492 -2.87 12.51 -25.58
CA VAL A 492 -3.49 13.75 -25.11
C VAL A 492 -2.50 14.59 -24.31
N ARG A 493 -2.67 15.91 -24.25
CA ARG A 493 -1.93 16.78 -23.32
C ARG A 493 -2.75 18.00 -22.93
N ARG A 494 -2.45 18.55 -21.75
CA ARG A 494 -3.07 19.77 -21.20
C ARG A 494 -4.59 19.70 -21.17
N LEU A 495 -5.14 18.57 -20.72
CA LEU A 495 -6.55 18.46 -20.36
C LEU A 495 -6.86 19.47 -19.26
N ASN A 496 -8.03 20.08 -19.35
CA ASN A 496 -8.50 21.10 -18.43
C ASN A 496 -8.94 20.49 -17.10
N HIS A 497 -7.99 20.25 -16.21
CA HIS A 497 -8.26 19.66 -14.90
C HIS A 497 -9.23 20.54 -14.07
N ALA A 498 -9.09 21.86 -14.14
CA ALA A 498 -9.99 22.79 -13.43
C ALA A 498 -11.44 22.69 -13.96
N GLY A 499 -11.63 22.60 -15.27
CA GLY A 499 -12.94 22.43 -15.89
C GLY A 499 -13.58 21.07 -15.57
N ILE A 500 -12.78 20.00 -15.60
CA ILE A 500 -13.20 18.65 -15.16
C ILE A 500 -13.70 18.72 -13.71
N ARG A 501 -12.90 19.28 -12.81
CA ARG A 501 -13.25 19.44 -11.40
C ARG A 501 -14.54 20.24 -11.23
N ALA A 502 -14.66 21.41 -11.87
CA ALA A 502 -15.85 22.23 -11.78
C ALA A 502 -17.14 21.51 -12.23
N GLN A 503 -17.08 20.66 -13.27
CA GLN A 503 -18.24 19.86 -13.69
C GLN A 503 -18.62 18.78 -12.69
N LEU A 504 -17.63 18.23 -11.99
CA LEU A 504 -17.85 17.20 -10.98
C LEU A 504 -18.38 17.81 -9.69
N ASP A 505 -17.95 19.02 -9.34
CA ASP A 505 -18.48 19.82 -8.23
C ASP A 505 -19.93 20.25 -8.50
N ALA A 506 -20.22 20.67 -9.74
CA ALA A 506 -21.59 20.98 -10.12
C ALA A 506 -22.50 19.74 -10.09
N TYR A 507 -21.99 18.58 -10.47
CA TYR A 507 -22.73 17.32 -10.32
C TYR A 507 -22.92 16.94 -8.86
N GLN A 508 -21.90 17.21 -8.03
CA GLN A 508 -21.97 17.05 -6.59
C GLN A 508 -23.15 17.78 -5.99
N ASP A 509 -23.22 19.08 -6.23
CA ASP A 509 -24.24 19.92 -5.64
C ASP A 509 -25.64 19.46 -6.05
N ARG A 510 -25.81 19.01 -7.30
CA ARG A 510 -27.08 18.45 -7.79
C ARG A 510 -27.44 17.13 -7.11
N ALA A 511 -26.50 16.20 -6.99
CA ALA A 511 -26.74 14.91 -6.34
C ALA A 511 -27.05 15.10 -4.85
N LEU A 512 -26.36 16.01 -4.18
CA LEU A 512 -26.62 16.35 -2.80
C LEU A 512 -27.98 17.03 -2.61
N ALA A 513 -28.31 18.02 -3.45
CA ALA A 513 -29.61 18.68 -3.40
C ALA A 513 -30.74 17.66 -3.60
N TYR A 514 -30.56 16.69 -4.50
CA TYR A 514 -31.50 15.58 -4.66
C TYR A 514 -31.62 14.72 -3.39
N ILE A 515 -30.49 14.30 -2.77
CA ILE A 515 -30.52 13.54 -1.51
C ILE A 515 -31.28 14.32 -0.44
N GLN A 516 -30.93 15.59 -0.22
CA GLN A 516 -31.55 16.43 0.80
C GLN A 516 -33.05 16.66 0.55
N ALA A 517 -33.45 16.76 -0.72
CA ALA A 517 -34.86 16.89 -1.10
C ALA A 517 -35.66 15.60 -0.90
N GLN A 518 -35.09 14.44 -1.23
CA GLN A 518 -35.77 13.15 -1.08
C GLN A 518 -35.81 12.67 0.38
N LYS A 519 -34.70 12.86 1.09
CA LYS A 519 -34.57 12.46 2.49
C LYS A 519 -33.67 13.47 3.21
N PRO A 520 -34.27 14.50 3.81
CA PRO A 520 -33.57 15.33 4.77
C PRO A 520 -32.97 14.43 5.83
N ASN A 521 -31.71 14.66 6.17
CA ASN A 521 -31.03 13.86 7.17
C ASN A 521 -30.73 12.39 6.78
N ALA A 522 -30.56 12.09 5.49
CA ALA A 522 -30.23 10.73 5.02
C ALA A 522 -28.93 10.17 5.62
N SER A 523 -28.97 8.94 6.11
CA SER A 523 -27.77 8.18 6.48
C SER A 523 -27.08 7.56 5.26
N LEU A 524 -25.83 7.13 5.41
CA LEU A 524 -25.14 6.31 4.41
C LEU A 524 -25.98 5.11 3.95
N ALA A 525 -26.59 4.41 4.90
CA ALA A 525 -27.43 3.24 4.66
C ALA A 525 -28.71 3.58 3.88
N ASP A 526 -29.20 4.83 3.94
CA ASP A 526 -30.33 5.31 3.16
C ASP A 526 -29.94 5.66 1.73
N VAL A 527 -28.75 6.25 1.57
CA VAL A 527 -28.24 6.73 0.28
C VAL A 527 -27.77 5.57 -0.59
N PHE A 528 -26.96 4.66 -0.03
CA PHE A 528 -26.34 3.55 -0.75
C PHE A 528 -27.09 2.22 -0.63
N GLY A 529 -28.07 2.18 0.26
CA GLY A 529 -28.68 0.94 0.68
C GLY A 529 -27.83 0.24 1.73
N HIS A 530 -28.39 -0.83 2.29
CA HIS A 530 -27.73 -1.63 3.30
C HIS A 530 -28.27 -3.06 3.27
N LYS A 531 -27.48 -3.98 3.82
CA LYS A 531 -27.93 -5.34 4.12
C LYS A 531 -28.01 -5.52 5.62
N ARG A 532 -29.06 -6.18 6.11
CA ARG A 532 -29.19 -6.58 7.51
C ARG A 532 -29.45 -8.07 7.62
N ILE A 533 -28.86 -8.72 8.61
CA ILE A 533 -29.14 -10.11 8.92
C ILE A 533 -30.60 -10.22 9.36
N ILE A 534 -31.34 -11.19 8.81
CA ILE A 534 -32.66 -11.54 9.34
C ILE A 534 -32.42 -12.24 10.68
N ALA A 535 -32.80 -11.54 11.76
CA ALA A 535 -32.61 -12.01 13.12
C ALA A 535 -33.33 -13.33 13.36
N TRP A 536 -32.64 -14.24 14.03
CA TRP A 536 -33.17 -15.54 14.44
C TRP A 536 -32.77 -15.77 15.89
N ALA A 537 -33.75 -15.83 16.78
CA ALA A 537 -33.52 -15.94 18.22
C ALA A 537 -34.49 -16.95 18.86
N PRO A 538 -34.41 -18.24 18.52
CA PRO A 538 -35.17 -19.27 19.21
C PRO A 538 -34.76 -19.38 20.68
N ASP A 539 -35.68 -19.83 21.53
CA ASP A 539 -35.41 -20.11 22.94
C ASP A 539 -34.72 -21.48 23.16
N VAL A 540 -34.64 -22.32 22.12
CA VAL A 540 -34.05 -23.68 22.16
C VAL A 540 -33.31 -24.00 20.86
N LEU A 541 -32.40 -24.97 20.90
CA LEU A 541 -31.66 -25.42 19.71
C LEU A 541 -32.51 -26.28 18.77
N ALA A 542 -32.41 -26.04 17.46
CA ALA A 542 -33.24 -26.70 16.44
C ALA A 542 -32.97 -28.22 16.31
N GLY A 543 -31.72 -28.67 16.49
CA GLY A 543 -31.35 -30.09 16.37
C GLY A 543 -30.97 -30.55 14.96
N ALA A 544 -31.10 -29.69 13.96
CA ALA A 544 -30.80 -29.98 12.57
C ALA A 544 -30.30 -28.72 11.86
N THR A 545 -29.59 -28.90 10.75
CA THR A 545 -29.16 -27.81 9.87
C THR A 545 -30.34 -27.23 9.09
N PRO A 546 -30.29 -25.94 8.68
CA PRO A 546 -31.35 -25.29 7.92
C PRO A 546 -31.39 -25.66 6.42
N TYR A 547 -30.49 -26.55 5.99
CA TYR A 547 -30.33 -27.05 4.63
C TYR A 547 -30.09 -28.56 4.62
N ALA A 548 -30.21 -29.17 3.43
CA ALA A 548 -29.91 -30.58 3.24
C ALA A 548 -28.39 -30.80 3.26
N VAL A 549 -27.93 -31.72 4.11
CA VAL A 549 -26.56 -32.26 4.04
C VAL A 549 -26.61 -33.49 3.16
N VAL A 550 -26.08 -33.39 1.94
CA VAL A 550 -26.10 -34.50 0.97
C VAL A 550 -24.95 -35.49 1.20
N LEU A 551 -23.90 -35.04 1.87
CA LEU A 551 -22.79 -35.88 2.30
C LEU A 551 -22.19 -35.33 3.60
N GLN A 552 -22.16 -36.16 4.65
CA GLN A 552 -21.41 -35.84 5.86
C GLN A 552 -19.92 -36.06 5.59
N GLY A 553 -19.08 -35.09 5.95
CA GLY A 553 -17.62 -35.22 5.96
C GLY A 553 -17.09 -35.55 7.36
N PRO A 554 -15.76 -35.53 7.54
CA PRO A 554 -15.12 -35.75 8.84
C PRO A 554 -15.48 -34.68 9.90
N GLN A 555 -15.37 -35.07 11.18
CA GLN A 555 -15.40 -34.15 12.32
C GLN A 555 -13.99 -33.95 12.86
N THR A 556 -13.64 -32.73 13.25
CA THR A 556 -12.30 -32.41 13.77
C THR A 556 -12.37 -31.42 14.92
N THR A 557 -11.42 -31.50 15.85
CA THR A 557 -11.30 -30.56 16.99
C THR A 557 -10.41 -29.35 16.67
N VAL A 558 -9.64 -29.43 15.58
CA VAL A 558 -8.75 -28.41 15.00
C VAL A 558 -9.09 -28.19 13.51
N VAL A 559 -8.81 -27.02 12.96
CA VAL A 559 -8.85 -26.84 11.50
C VAL A 559 -7.70 -27.64 10.87
N PRO A 560 -7.95 -28.52 9.88
CA PRO A 560 -6.89 -29.26 9.20
C PRO A 560 -5.90 -28.34 8.48
N ASP A 561 -4.62 -28.73 8.43
CA ASP A 561 -3.55 -27.89 7.87
C ASP A 561 -3.77 -27.52 6.40
N ALA A 562 -4.35 -28.43 5.59
CA ALA A 562 -4.68 -28.16 4.19
C ALA A 562 -5.72 -27.03 4.01
N LEU A 563 -6.45 -26.67 5.08
CA LEU A 563 -7.48 -25.63 5.09
C LEU A 563 -7.04 -24.35 5.81
N ARG A 564 -5.77 -24.24 6.22
CA ARG A 564 -5.23 -23.03 6.84
C ARG A 564 -4.56 -22.14 5.80
N TRP A 565 -4.90 -20.85 5.81
CA TRP A 565 -4.15 -19.87 5.04
C TRP A 565 -2.83 -19.55 5.72
N ALA A 566 -1.75 -19.49 4.93
CA ALA A 566 -0.43 -19.16 5.41
C ALA A 566 0.28 -18.19 4.45
N ILE A 567 1.15 -17.37 5.02
CA ILE A 567 2.10 -16.56 4.26
C ILE A 567 3.52 -16.88 4.70
N THR A 568 4.39 -17.17 3.73
CA THR A 568 5.81 -17.42 3.98
C THR A 568 6.64 -16.27 3.44
N PHE A 569 7.31 -15.54 4.32
CA PHE A 569 8.22 -14.46 3.94
C PHE A 569 9.61 -15.02 3.66
N LYS A 570 10.21 -14.64 2.54
CA LYS A 570 11.57 -15.00 2.18
C LYS A 570 12.40 -13.77 1.88
N LEU A 571 13.61 -13.74 2.44
CA LEU A 571 14.61 -12.70 2.21
C LEU A 571 15.80 -13.31 1.48
N TYR A 572 16.29 -12.65 0.43
CA TYR A 572 17.46 -13.07 -0.33
C TYR A 572 18.55 -11.98 -0.34
N ALA A 573 19.81 -12.41 -0.41
CA ALA A 573 20.96 -11.52 -0.48
C ALA A 573 21.25 -11.01 -1.90
N SER A 574 20.75 -11.70 -2.93
CA SER A 574 20.88 -11.32 -4.34
C SER A 574 19.77 -11.92 -5.19
N ALA A 575 19.60 -11.38 -6.40
CA ALA A 575 18.75 -11.99 -7.43
C ALA A 575 19.22 -13.41 -7.84
N ASN A 576 20.52 -13.70 -7.75
CA ASN A 576 21.08 -15.03 -8.03
C ASN A 576 20.69 -16.02 -6.92
N ASP A 577 20.86 -15.64 -5.66
CA ASP A 577 20.44 -16.49 -4.52
C ASP A 577 18.95 -16.81 -4.60
N LYS A 578 18.15 -15.85 -5.10
CA LYS A 578 16.74 -16.08 -5.38
C LYS A 578 16.53 -17.09 -6.51
N ALA A 579 17.24 -16.93 -7.64
CA ALA A 579 17.17 -17.88 -8.75
C ALA A 579 17.58 -19.30 -8.34
N ASP A 580 18.53 -19.40 -7.40
CA ASP A 580 19.01 -20.66 -6.83
C ASP A 580 18.12 -21.19 -5.69
N GLY A 581 17.10 -20.44 -5.26
CA GLY A 581 16.19 -20.83 -4.17
C GLY A 581 16.86 -20.86 -2.79
N ALA A 582 17.87 -20.03 -2.57
CA ALA A 582 18.69 -19.97 -1.35
C ALA A 582 18.42 -18.71 -0.50
N PRO A 583 17.30 -18.64 0.25
CA PRO A 583 16.98 -17.48 1.08
C PRO A 583 17.88 -17.38 2.32
N LEU A 584 18.17 -16.14 2.73
CA LEU A 584 18.80 -15.80 4.02
C LEU A 584 17.92 -16.17 5.21
N LEU A 585 16.60 -16.05 5.04
CA LEU A 585 15.59 -16.57 5.96
C LEU A 585 14.30 -16.88 5.19
N SER A 586 13.57 -17.88 5.66
CA SER A 586 12.26 -18.28 5.15
C SER A 586 11.36 -18.61 6.34
N GLN A 587 10.32 -17.81 6.56
CA GLN A 587 9.48 -17.92 7.74
C GLN A 587 8.00 -17.91 7.38
N SER A 588 7.28 -18.95 7.80
CA SER A 588 5.84 -19.06 7.61
C SER A 588 5.06 -18.51 8.81
N VAL A 589 3.93 -17.85 8.54
CA VAL A 589 2.98 -17.33 9.52
C VAL A 589 1.57 -17.70 9.05
N LEU A 590 0.77 -18.27 9.95
CA LEU A 590 -0.64 -18.54 9.67
C LEU A 590 -1.44 -17.23 9.69
N PHE A 591 -2.41 -17.08 8.80
CA PHE A 591 -3.30 -15.91 8.79
C PHE A 591 -4.06 -15.76 10.11
N SER A 592 -4.45 -16.89 10.74
CA SER A 592 -5.06 -16.94 12.07
C SER A 592 -4.16 -16.36 13.17
N ASP A 593 -2.84 -16.29 12.94
CA ASP A 593 -1.87 -15.65 13.82
C ASP A 593 -1.58 -14.18 13.49
N ILE A 594 -2.14 -13.58 12.44
CA ILE A 594 -1.83 -12.19 12.09
C ILE A 594 -2.80 -11.25 12.81
N GLY A 595 -4.08 -11.28 12.44
CA GLY A 595 -5.08 -10.32 12.94
C GLY A 595 -4.64 -8.87 12.69
N SER A 596 -4.77 -7.99 13.68
CA SER A 596 -4.29 -6.59 13.63
C SER A 596 -2.83 -6.40 14.07
N ARG A 597 -2.11 -7.49 14.33
CA ARG A 597 -0.71 -7.47 14.78
C ARG A 597 0.22 -7.02 13.66
N ARG A 598 1.33 -6.40 14.05
CA ARG A 598 2.30 -5.82 13.12
C ARG A 598 3.32 -6.86 12.68
N ILE A 599 3.48 -7.09 11.38
CA ILE A 599 4.58 -7.90 10.84
C ILE A 599 5.66 -6.94 10.33
N THR A 600 6.87 -7.00 10.87
CA THR A 600 7.94 -6.06 10.52
C THR A 600 9.27 -6.72 10.28
N ALA A 601 10.09 -6.11 9.41
CA ALA A 601 11.50 -6.39 9.30
C ALA A 601 12.32 -5.14 9.64
N GLU A 602 13.33 -5.28 10.49
CA GLU A 602 14.25 -4.21 10.84
C GLU A 602 15.70 -4.71 10.98
N GLY A 603 16.65 -3.79 10.78
CA GLY A 603 18.07 -4.06 11.00
C GLY A 603 18.47 -3.84 12.46
N VAL A 604 19.07 -4.84 13.09
CA VAL A 604 19.73 -4.72 14.40
C VAL A 604 21.24 -4.84 14.26
N ALA A 605 21.99 -4.19 15.14
CA ALA A 605 23.45 -4.30 15.15
C ALA A 605 23.91 -5.77 15.26
N ALA A 606 24.91 -6.16 14.46
CA ALA A 606 25.42 -7.52 14.47
C ALA A 606 26.34 -7.80 15.68
N SER A 607 27.06 -6.79 16.17
CA SER A 607 27.93 -6.84 17.36
C SER A 607 27.70 -5.66 18.31
N SER A 608 28.29 -5.70 19.49
CA SER A 608 28.31 -4.55 20.41
C SER A 608 29.11 -3.36 19.86
N ALA A 609 30.13 -3.59 19.04
CA ALA A 609 30.86 -2.50 18.39
C ALA A 609 30.03 -1.86 17.27
N ASP A 610 29.23 -2.64 16.53
CA ASP A 610 28.26 -2.10 15.59
C ASP A 610 27.23 -1.21 16.30
N GLN A 611 26.72 -1.67 17.45
CA GLN A 611 25.78 -0.89 18.26
C GLN A 611 26.40 0.41 18.78
N ALA A 612 27.65 0.34 19.28
CA ALA A 612 28.38 1.51 19.75
C ALA A 612 28.64 2.52 18.62
N LEU A 613 29.05 2.05 17.44
CA LEU A 613 29.28 2.89 16.27
C LEU A 613 27.98 3.57 15.82
N ILE A 614 26.86 2.84 15.74
CA ILE A 614 25.56 3.45 15.41
C ILE A 614 25.21 4.55 16.44
N GLY A 615 25.35 4.25 17.73
CA GLY A 615 25.05 5.19 18.82
C GLY A 615 25.85 6.50 18.73
N GLN A 616 27.11 6.45 18.30
CA GLN A 616 27.96 7.64 18.11
C GLN A 616 27.42 8.56 17.00
N TYR A 617 26.89 8.00 15.92
CA TYR A 617 26.42 8.78 14.78
C TYR A 617 25.00 9.33 14.98
N VAL A 618 24.14 8.63 15.75
CA VAL A 618 22.76 9.08 16.04
C VAL A 618 22.69 10.47 16.67
N ALA A 619 23.67 10.83 17.50
CA ALA A 619 23.63 12.10 18.22
C ALA A 619 24.00 13.32 17.38
N ASN A 620 24.91 13.18 16.40
CA ASN A 620 25.61 14.33 15.81
C ASN A 620 25.89 14.23 14.30
N ALA A 621 25.51 13.12 13.66
CA ALA A 621 25.79 12.88 12.26
C ALA A 621 24.54 13.01 11.41
N THR A 622 24.78 13.32 10.15
CA THR A 622 23.73 13.49 9.15
C THR A 622 23.58 12.29 8.21
N ALA A 623 24.56 11.37 8.23
CA ALA A 623 24.54 10.11 7.53
C ALA A 623 25.39 9.06 8.28
N LEU A 624 25.04 7.79 8.12
CA LEU A 624 25.75 6.64 8.70
C LEU A 624 26.86 6.13 7.76
N PRO A 625 28.04 5.71 8.27
CA PRO A 625 29.11 5.11 7.47
C PRO A 625 28.82 3.63 7.19
N LEU A 626 27.93 3.35 6.25
CA LEU A 626 27.31 2.02 6.08
C LEU A 626 28.30 0.86 5.91
N TYR A 627 29.40 1.07 5.18
CA TYR A 627 30.43 0.06 4.96
C TYR A 627 31.11 -0.46 6.23
N LEU A 628 31.07 0.31 7.32
CA LEU A 628 31.61 -0.08 8.64
C LEU A 628 30.62 -0.90 9.45
N ILE A 629 29.32 -0.73 9.18
CA ILE A 629 28.24 -1.25 10.02
C ILE A 629 27.80 -2.61 9.49
N ARG A 630 27.76 -3.60 10.38
CA ARG A 630 27.12 -4.89 10.14
C ARG A 630 25.80 -4.96 10.90
N GLN A 631 24.77 -5.44 10.22
CA GLN A 631 23.45 -5.65 10.80
C GLN A 631 22.92 -7.05 10.50
N LYS A 632 21.95 -7.48 11.31
CA LYS A 632 21.11 -8.64 11.03
C LYS A 632 19.69 -8.15 10.81
N THR A 633 18.99 -8.72 9.84
CA THR A 633 17.57 -8.43 9.62
C THR A 633 16.73 -9.33 10.52
N ARG A 634 15.87 -8.76 11.35
CA ARG A 634 14.91 -9.49 12.20
C ARG A 634 13.50 -9.35 11.64
N LEU A 635 12.86 -10.49 11.33
CA LEU A 635 11.43 -10.55 11.06
C LEU A 635 10.68 -10.76 12.38
N LYS A 636 9.69 -9.92 12.67
CA LYS A 636 8.91 -9.94 13.91
C LYS A 636 7.41 -9.96 13.65
N LEU A 637 6.68 -10.55 14.59
CA LEU A 637 5.23 -10.38 14.77
C LEU A 637 5.02 -9.64 16.10
N ASP A 638 4.56 -8.40 16.01
CA ASP A 638 4.71 -7.36 17.03
C ASP A 638 6.17 -7.31 17.53
N ASP A 639 6.40 -7.71 18.78
CA ASP A 639 7.73 -7.73 19.40
C ASP A 639 8.37 -9.13 19.40
N ARG A 640 7.62 -10.18 19.00
CA ARG A 640 8.12 -11.56 18.95
C ARG A 640 8.96 -11.76 17.69
N VAL A 641 10.26 -12.02 17.85
CA VAL A 641 11.15 -12.40 16.76
C VAL A 641 10.73 -13.76 16.20
N LEU A 642 10.45 -13.81 14.89
CA LEU A 642 10.12 -15.03 14.17
C LEU A 642 11.36 -15.63 13.50
N ALA A 643 12.19 -14.79 12.87
CA ALA A 643 13.42 -15.19 12.18
C ALA A 643 14.46 -14.06 12.20
N GLU A 644 15.74 -14.43 12.10
CA GLU A 644 16.88 -13.51 12.06
C GLU A 644 17.89 -13.99 11.01
N SER A 645 18.43 -13.06 10.21
CA SER A 645 19.50 -13.36 9.25
C SER A 645 20.89 -13.46 9.91
N GLY A 646 21.86 -13.99 9.17
CA GLY A 646 23.28 -13.76 9.49
C GLY A 646 23.69 -12.28 9.35
N PRO A 647 24.87 -11.88 9.88
CA PRO A 647 25.40 -10.53 9.71
C PRO A 647 25.63 -10.16 8.24
N GLN A 648 25.11 -9.00 7.82
CA GLN A 648 25.30 -8.42 6.49
C GLN A 648 25.81 -6.98 6.60
N ARG A 649 26.39 -6.42 5.53
CA ARG A 649 26.79 -5.00 5.51
C ARG A 649 25.56 -4.13 5.38
N MET A 650 25.44 -3.08 6.19
CA MET A 650 24.40 -2.09 6.00
C MET A 650 24.51 -1.48 4.60
N GLY A 651 23.37 -1.26 3.94
CA GLY A 651 23.30 -0.76 2.57
C GLY A 651 23.60 -1.76 1.45
N ASP A 652 23.94 -3.02 1.76
CA ASP A 652 23.92 -4.08 0.72
C ASP A 652 22.46 -4.32 0.27
N PRO A 653 22.22 -4.59 -1.02
CA PRO A 653 20.86 -4.80 -1.52
C PRO A 653 20.23 -6.08 -0.95
N GLN A 654 18.91 -6.09 -0.82
CA GLN A 654 18.11 -7.21 -0.31
C GLN A 654 16.84 -7.40 -1.15
N TRP A 655 16.31 -8.62 -1.17
CA TRP A 655 15.12 -8.98 -1.94
C TRP A 655 14.11 -9.68 -1.04
N TRP A 656 12.91 -9.13 -0.95
CA TRP A 656 11.79 -9.75 -0.28
C TRP A 656 10.82 -10.37 -1.27
N SER A 657 10.39 -11.57 -0.97
CA SER A 657 9.24 -12.21 -1.61
C SER A 657 8.35 -12.82 -0.54
N TYR A 658 7.11 -13.14 -0.92
CA TYR A 658 6.24 -13.96 -0.10
C TYR A 658 5.65 -15.10 -0.92
N VAL A 659 5.35 -16.20 -0.22
CA VAL A 659 4.53 -17.29 -0.74
C VAL A 659 3.18 -17.23 -0.03
N LEU A 660 2.12 -16.96 -0.78
CA LEU A 660 0.75 -17.08 -0.28
C LEU A 660 0.26 -18.50 -0.55
N THR A 661 -0.12 -19.20 0.52
CA THR A 661 -0.67 -20.56 0.44
C THR A 661 -2.11 -20.55 0.96
N GLY A 662 -3.03 -21.07 0.16
CA GLY A 662 -4.44 -21.20 0.53
C GLY A 662 -5.11 -22.43 -0.08
N PRO A 663 -6.20 -22.94 0.54
CA PRO A 663 -6.92 -24.10 0.04
C PRO A 663 -7.53 -23.83 -1.34
N HIS A 664 -7.45 -24.80 -2.24
CA HIS A 664 -7.83 -24.73 -3.67
C HIS A 664 -7.12 -23.66 -4.52
N PHE A 665 -6.42 -22.69 -3.93
CA PHE A 665 -5.57 -21.72 -4.63
C PHE A 665 -4.12 -22.20 -4.78
N GLY A 666 -3.68 -23.17 -3.98
CA GLY A 666 -2.31 -23.66 -3.98
C GLY A 666 -1.34 -22.65 -3.35
N SER A 667 -0.08 -22.69 -3.79
CA SER A 667 0.96 -21.75 -3.36
C SER A 667 1.40 -20.88 -4.52
N VAL A 668 1.45 -19.57 -4.30
CA VAL A 668 1.95 -18.59 -5.27
C VAL A 668 3.04 -17.73 -4.63
N GLU A 669 4.21 -17.70 -5.26
CA GLU A 669 5.34 -16.89 -4.83
C GLU A 669 5.43 -15.60 -5.65
N GLU A 670 5.49 -14.46 -4.98
CA GLU A 670 5.53 -13.13 -5.59
C GLU A 670 6.56 -12.24 -4.89
N ASP A 671 7.22 -11.39 -5.68
CA ASP A 671 8.23 -10.46 -5.15
C ASP A 671 7.64 -9.12 -4.82
N PHE A 672 8.10 -8.52 -3.73
CA PHE A 672 8.05 -7.08 -3.60
C PHE A 672 9.07 -6.47 -4.57
N LYS A 673 8.61 -5.53 -5.39
CA LYS A 673 9.41 -4.93 -6.46
C LYS A 673 10.15 -3.69 -5.98
N PHE A 674 9.84 -3.19 -4.80
CA PHE A 674 10.59 -2.16 -4.11
C PHE A 674 12.08 -2.52 -3.94
N GLU A 675 12.97 -1.56 -4.18
CA GLU A 675 14.42 -1.73 -4.01
C GLU A 675 14.80 -1.72 -2.52
N ASN A 676 15.02 -2.88 -1.91
CA ASN A 676 15.35 -2.98 -0.49
C ASN A 676 16.86 -3.03 -0.25
N ALA A 677 17.30 -2.61 0.93
CA ALA A 677 18.67 -2.78 1.41
C ALA A 677 18.71 -3.17 2.89
N VAL A 678 19.85 -3.75 3.31
CA VAL A 678 20.14 -3.99 4.72
C VAL A 678 20.08 -2.65 5.47
N GLY A 679 19.17 -2.56 6.42
CA GLY A 679 18.91 -1.35 7.21
C GLY A 679 17.55 -0.70 6.93
N ASP A 680 16.86 -1.07 5.85
CA ASP A 680 15.49 -0.61 5.63
C ASP A 680 14.59 -1.05 6.80
N ALA A 681 13.71 -0.15 7.24
CA ALA A 681 12.66 -0.45 8.22
C ALA A 681 11.36 -0.74 7.46
N ILE A 682 10.80 -1.93 7.64
CA ILE A 682 9.72 -2.45 6.81
C ILE A 682 8.57 -2.94 7.69
N ALA A 683 7.33 -2.63 7.31
CA ALA A 683 6.11 -3.27 7.78
C ALA A 683 5.41 -3.98 6.61
N PHE A 684 5.08 -5.25 6.81
CA PHE A 684 4.23 -6.02 5.91
C PHE A 684 2.79 -5.93 6.42
N SER A 685 1.91 -5.32 5.64
CA SER A 685 0.51 -5.16 6.00
C SER A 685 -0.36 -6.12 5.21
N VAL A 686 -1.09 -7.00 5.90
CA VAL A 686 -1.95 -8.03 5.33
C VAL A 686 -3.41 -7.68 5.57
N ASP A 687 -4.22 -7.74 4.52
CA ASP A 687 -5.68 -7.61 4.60
C ASP A 687 -6.35 -8.88 4.06
N ALA A 688 -6.88 -9.68 4.98
CA ALA A 688 -7.50 -10.96 4.67
C ALA A 688 -9.02 -10.86 4.54
N THR A 689 -9.65 -10.08 5.42
CA THR A 689 -11.10 -10.09 5.66
C THR A 689 -11.74 -8.71 5.56
N GLY A 690 -10.95 -7.69 5.19
CA GLY A 690 -11.39 -6.32 4.99
C GLY A 690 -11.22 -5.49 6.26
N ILE A 691 -10.01 -5.00 6.51
CA ILE A 691 -9.69 -4.01 7.57
C ILE A 691 -10.60 -2.78 7.43
N ARG A 692 -11.10 -2.26 8.56
CA ARG A 692 -11.93 -1.05 8.70
C ARG A 692 -11.20 0.06 9.44
N CYS A 693 -11.71 1.29 9.37
CA CYS A 693 -11.15 2.40 10.16
C CYS A 693 -11.12 2.12 11.67
N GLN A 694 -12.13 1.41 12.21
CA GLN A 694 -12.15 1.07 13.63
C GLN A 694 -10.97 0.17 14.03
N ASP A 695 -10.57 -0.76 13.18
CA ASP A 695 -9.48 -1.68 13.49
C ASP A 695 -8.13 -0.91 13.58
N ALA A 696 -7.96 0.16 12.77
CA ALA A 696 -6.83 1.07 12.87
C ALA A 696 -6.84 1.92 14.15
N LEU A 697 -8.04 2.39 14.58
CA LEU A 697 -8.22 3.12 15.84
C LEU A 697 -7.89 2.26 17.05
N ASP A 698 -8.43 1.05 17.08
CA ASP A 698 -8.22 0.11 18.17
C ASP A 698 -6.72 -0.21 18.30
N ARG A 699 -6.02 -0.36 17.16
CA ARG A 699 -4.56 -0.52 17.15
C ARG A 699 -3.84 0.71 17.69
N ALA A 700 -4.18 1.92 17.24
CA ALA A 700 -3.54 3.17 17.67
C ALA A 700 -3.79 3.47 19.16
N ALA A 701 -4.93 3.03 19.70
CA ALA A 701 -5.25 3.13 21.13
C ALA A 701 -4.46 2.11 21.96
N ALA A 702 -4.22 0.91 21.41
CA ALA A 702 -3.46 -0.15 22.08
C ALA A 702 -1.94 0.09 22.04
N VAL A 703 -1.42 0.63 20.94
CA VAL A 703 0.01 0.89 20.73
C VAL A 703 0.20 2.28 20.15
N ALA A 704 0.99 3.10 20.84
CA ALA A 704 1.27 4.47 20.42
C ALA A 704 1.95 4.50 19.04
N PRO A 705 1.41 5.24 18.07
CA PRO A 705 1.98 5.36 16.74
C PRO A 705 2.98 6.52 16.68
N ASP A 706 4.11 6.34 17.37
CA ASP A 706 5.20 7.31 17.48
C ASP A 706 6.57 6.71 17.14
N THR A 707 6.62 5.42 16.79
CA THR A 707 7.82 4.74 16.30
C THR A 707 7.74 4.53 14.80
N ALA A 708 8.89 4.44 14.12
CA ALA A 708 8.93 4.26 12.66
C ALA A 708 8.15 3.02 12.21
N LEU A 709 8.37 1.87 12.85
CA LEU A 709 7.67 0.63 12.50
C LEU A 709 6.17 0.69 12.79
N GLU A 710 5.74 1.37 13.86
CA GLU A 710 4.30 1.54 14.12
C GLU A 710 3.66 2.49 13.11
N ASN A 711 4.34 3.56 12.72
CA ASN A 711 3.87 4.43 11.65
C ASN A 711 3.66 3.67 10.34
N LEU A 712 4.63 2.84 9.94
CA LEU A 712 4.52 2.03 8.73
C LEU A 712 3.34 1.03 8.81
N HIS A 713 3.11 0.43 9.98
CA HIS A 713 1.96 -0.44 10.21
C HIS A 713 0.64 0.32 10.11
N GLN A 714 0.56 1.50 10.72
CA GLN A 714 -0.61 2.37 10.66
C GLN A 714 -0.88 2.90 9.26
N PHE A 715 0.14 3.22 8.46
CA PHE A 715 -0.02 3.52 7.04
C PHE A 715 -0.69 2.35 6.32
N GLY A 716 -0.27 1.11 6.60
CA GLY A 716 -0.92 -0.10 6.11
C GLY A 716 -2.38 -0.22 6.50
N LEU A 717 -2.70 -0.16 7.80
CA LEU A 717 -4.08 -0.24 8.30
C LEU A 717 -4.96 0.87 7.71
N GLY A 718 -4.42 2.09 7.59
CA GLY A 718 -5.13 3.22 7.00
C GLY A 718 -5.34 3.10 5.50
N TYR A 719 -4.39 2.52 4.77
CA TYR A 719 -4.54 2.23 3.34
C TYR A 719 -5.68 1.22 3.13
N TRP A 720 -5.64 0.08 3.82
CA TRP A 720 -6.64 -0.98 3.65
C TRP A 720 -8.04 -0.52 4.06
N SER A 721 -8.16 0.17 5.20
CA SER A 721 -9.45 0.71 5.65
C SER A 721 -10.09 1.65 4.62
N ARG A 722 -9.33 2.61 4.07
CA ARG A 722 -9.82 3.50 3.00
C ARG A 722 -10.17 2.76 1.72
N ALA A 723 -9.30 1.83 1.31
CA ALA A 723 -9.52 1.04 0.09
C ALA A 723 -10.81 0.19 0.19
N ASN A 724 -11.08 -0.38 1.36
CA ASN A 724 -12.24 -1.23 1.63
C ASN A 724 -13.52 -0.43 1.79
N GLU A 725 -13.49 0.69 2.52
CA GLU A 725 -14.65 1.58 2.67
C GLU A 725 -15.08 2.15 1.32
N ALA A 726 -14.14 2.74 0.58
CA ALA A 726 -14.42 3.24 -0.77
C ALA A 726 -14.87 2.11 -1.71
N GLY A 727 -14.27 0.92 -1.59
CA GLY A 727 -14.65 -0.25 -2.38
C GLY A 727 -16.09 -0.72 -2.13
N ALA A 728 -16.51 -0.87 -0.88
CA ALA A 728 -17.87 -1.30 -0.52
C ALA A 728 -18.93 -0.33 -1.05
N ILE A 729 -18.63 0.95 -0.98
CA ILE A 729 -19.50 2.04 -1.36
C ILE A 729 -19.59 2.15 -2.89
N MET A 730 -18.48 1.98 -3.60
CA MET A 730 -18.44 1.86 -5.06
C MET A 730 -19.05 0.57 -5.58
N ALA A 731 -19.03 -0.51 -4.80
CA ALA A 731 -19.66 -1.77 -5.17
C ALA A 731 -21.19 -1.61 -5.24
N ASN A 732 -21.78 -1.04 -4.18
CA ASN A 732 -23.21 -0.71 -4.14
C ASN A 732 -23.60 0.25 -5.26
N ALA A 733 -22.80 1.30 -5.46
CA ALA A 733 -23.00 2.21 -6.56
C ALA A 733 -23.00 1.42 -7.87
N SER A 734 -21.91 0.73 -8.22
CA SER A 734 -21.75 0.04 -9.50
C SER A 734 -22.67 -1.18 -9.71
N ASN A 735 -23.57 -1.47 -8.76
CA ASN A 735 -24.43 -2.65 -8.74
C ASN A 735 -23.61 -3.95 -8.90
N VAL A 736 -22.49 -4.02 -8.18
CA VAL A 736 -21.63 -5.20 -8.07
C VAL A 736 -21.57 -5.66 -6.61
N ILE A 737 -21.31 -6.94 -6.42
CA ILE A 737 -21.00 -7.51 -5.10
C ILE A 737 -19.49 -7.77 -5.09
N ALA A 738 -18.80 -7.24 -4.09
CA ALA A 738 -17.35 -7.36 -3.97
C ALA A 738 -16.94 -7.76 -2.53
N TYR A 739 -15.97 -8.68 -2.42
CA TYR A 739 -15.38 -9.15 -1.17
C TYR A 739 -13.87 -9.11 -1.23
N ARG A 740 -13.22 -8.59 -0.18
CA ARG A 740 -11.77 -8.66 0.00
C ARG A 740 -11.33 -10.13 0.06
N LEU A 741 -10.27 -10.44 -0.68
CA LEU A 741 -9.52 -11.69 -0.57
C LEU A 741 -8.10 -11.40 -0.04
N PRO A 742 -7.36 -12.40 0.44
CA PRO A 742 -5.99 -12.22 0.95
C PRO A 742 -5.12 -11.31 0.07
N SER A 743 -4.75 -10.18 0.66
CA SER A 743 -4.02 -9.08 0.02
C SER A 743 -2.87 -8.66 0.91
N ILE A 744 -1.79 -8.15 0.32
CA ILE A 744 -0.58 -7.75 1.06
C ILE A 744 0.11 -6.56 0.39
N GLY A 745 0.64 -5.67 1.24
CA GLY A 745 1.51 -4.58 0.85
C GLY A 745 2.74 -4.45 1.75
N LEU A 746 3.81 -3.90 1.21
CA LEU A 746 5.05 -3.56 1.92
C LEU A 746 5.10 -2.04 2.11
N PHE A 747 5.24 -1.58 3.35
CA PHE A 747 5.43 -0.18 3.72
C PHE A 747 6.82 -0.03 4.32
N THR A 748 7.59 0.95 3.86
CA THR A 748 9.00 1.07 4.26
C THR A 748 9.44 2.51 4.47
N SER A 749 10.35 2.71 5.43
CA SER A 749 11.21 3.88 5.53
C SER A 749 12.59 3.45 5.02
N PRO A 750 12.87 3.60 3.71
CA PRO A 750 14.07 3.06 3.10
C PRO A 750 15.32 3.88 3.43
N LEU A 751 16.44 3.19 3.60
CA LEU A 751 17.76 3.77 3.79
C LEU A 751 18.30 4.31 2.45
N SER A 752 18.24 5.60 2.19
CA SER A 752 18.90 6.16 0.99
C SER A 752 20.41 5.93 1.04
N VAL A 753 20.94 5.07 0.15
CA VAL A 753 22.36 4.68 0.13
C VAL A 753 23.12 5.44 -0.96
N THR A 754 24.29 5.95 -0.61
CA THR A 754 25.27 6.46 -1.57
C THR A 754 26.35 5.40 -1.82
N TYR A 755 26.50 4.95 -3.08
CA TYR A 755 27.51 3.97 -3.47
C TYR A 755 28.73 4.63 -4.11
N SER A 756 29.91 4.06 -3.87
CA SER A 756 31.11 4.37 -4.64
C SER A 756 31.83 3.07 -4.97
N TRP A 757 32.01 2.77 -6.26
CA TRP A 757 32.59 1.52 -6.76
C TRP A 757 32.00 0.25 -6.11
N GLY A 758 30.67 0.18 -5.99
CA GLY A 758 29.97 -0.96 -5.38
C GLY A 758 30.16 -1.11 -3.87
N ILE A 759 30.61 -0.05 -3.16
CA ILE A 759 30.67 -0.01 -1.70
C ILE A 759 29.59 0.96 -1.19
N PRO A 760 28.70 0.56 -0.28
CA PRO A 760 27.73 1.47 0.35
C PRO A 760 28.47 2.39 1.33
N ARG A 761 28.71 3.64 0.92
CA ARG A 761 29.57 4.58 1.66
C ARG A 761 28.82 5.21 2.82
N THR A 762 27.70 5.86 2.50
CA THR A 762 26.89 6.62 3.45
C THR A 762 25.41 6.32 3.28
N GLY A 763 24.63 6.48 4.34
CA GLY A 763 23.18 6.35 4.25
C GLY A 763 22.40 7.16 5.25
N GLN A 764 21.18 7.52 4.87
CA GLN A 764 20.23 8.30 5.65
C GLN A 764 18.80 7.96 5.24
N TYR A 765 17.84 8.13 6.14
CA TYR A 765 16.41 7.97 5.87
C TYR A 765 15.79 9.33 5.57
N ARG A 766 15.02 9.40 4.49
CA ARG A 766 14.44 10.66 3.98
C ARG A 766 13.17 10.46 3.14
N SER A 767 12.61 9.26 3.16
CA SER A 767 11.41 8.94 2.41
C SER A 767 10.59 7.87 3.10
N TYR A 768 9.34 7.78 2.66
CA TYR A 768 8.45 6.64 2.88
C TYR A 768 8.09 6.06 1.52
N ALA A 769 7.93 4.75 1.44
CA ALA A 769 7.45 4.09 0.23
C ALA A 769 6.50 2.95 0.55
N VAL A 770 5.64 2.64 -0.41
CA VAL A 770 4.70 1.51 -0.36
C VAL A 770 4.76 0.74 -1.67
N ASP A 771 4.64 -0.58 -1.60
CA ASP A 771 4.40 -1.48 -2.73
C ASP A 771 3.22 -2.39 -2.39
N ILE A 772 2.04 -2.11 -2.95
CA ILE A 772 0.85 -2.95 -2.78
C ILE A 772 0.94 -4.10 -3.77
N ARG A 773 1.66 -5.13 -3.33
CA ARG A 773 2.05 -6.22 -4.21
C ARG A 773 0.87 -7.11 -4.65
N ARG A 774 -0.15 -7.26 -3.81
CA ARG A 774 -1.37 -8.00 -4.19
C ARG A 774 -2.59 -7.35 -3.60
N MET A 775 -3.55 -7.05 -4.47
CA MET A 775 -4.87 -6.57 -4.09
C MET A 775 -5.94 -7.44 -4.77
N SER A 776 -6.33 -8.50 -4.08
CA SER A 776 -7.30 -9.47 -4.58
C SER A 776 -8.72 -9.14 -4.14
N VAL A 777 -9.67 -9.23 -5.06
CA VAL A 777 -11.09 -9.04 -4.79
C VAL A 777 -11.93 -10.09 -5.54
N ALA A 778 -12.83 -10.77 -4.82
CA ALA A 778 -13.91 -11.52 -5.46
C ALA A 778 -15.01 -10.52 -5.82
N VAL A 779 -15.36 -10.42 -7.09
CA VAL A 779 -16.37 -9.48 -7.59
C VAL A 779 -17.25 -10.08 -8.68
N THR A 780 -18.54 -9.73 -8.63
CA THR A 780 -19.48 -10.02 -9.70
C THR A 780 -20.50 -8.89 -9.85
N GLY A 781 -20.87 -8.56 -11.09
CA GLY A 781 -22.02 -7.72 -11.36
C GLY A 781 -23.31 -8.41 -10.95
N VAL A 782 -24.19 -7.70 -10.23
CA VAL A 782 -25.46 -8.26 -9.72
C VAL A 782 -26.32 -8.76 -10.88
N ALA A 783 -26.45 -7.95 -11.94
CA ALA A 783 -27.22 -8.27 -13.14
C ALA A 783 -26.42 -8.13 -14.45
N ASN A 784 -25.40 -7.27 -14.48
CA ASN A 784 -24.60 -6.98 -15.68
C ASN A 784 -23.12 -7.40 -15.46
N PRO A 785 -22.63 -8.47 -16.10
CA PRO A 785 -21.24 -8.90 -15.97
C PRO A 785 -20.21 -7.84 -16.37
N ALA A 786 -20.55 -6.91 -17.28
CA ALA A 786 -19.65 -5.83 -17.68
C ALA A 786 -19.36 -4.84 -16.55
N ALA A 787 -20.24 -4.75 -15.54
CA ALA A 787 -20.02 -3.88 -14.37
C ALA A 787 -18.81 -4.33 -13.54
N THR A 788 -18.47 -5.63 -13.55
CA THR A 788 -17.28 -6.16 -12.88
C THR A 788 -15.99 -5.51 -13.40
N ARG A 789 -15.85 -5.45 -14.73
CA ARG A 789 -14.66 -4.88 -15.39
C ARG A 789 -14.50 -3.40 -15.03
N GLU A 790 -15.56 -2.62 -15.17
CA GLU A 790 -15.53 -1.19 -14.85
C GLU A 790 -15.21 -0.93 -13.38
N TYR A 791 -15.77 -1.74 -12.47
CA TYR A 791 -15.45 -1.66 -11.04
C TYR A 791 -13.97 -1.94 -10.77
N LEU A 792 -13.36 -2.91 -11.45
CA LEU A 792 -11.94 -3.25 -11.28
C LEU A 792 -11.01 -2.14 -11.79
N LEU A 793 -11.31 -1.54 -12.95
CA LEU A 793 -10.57 -0.39 -13.48
C LEU A 793 -10.54 0.77 -12.48
N GLN A 794 -11.71 1.11 -11.93
CA GLN A 794 -11.84 2.21 -10.98
C GLN A 794 -11.18 1.89 -9.64
N THR A 795 -11.33 0.64 -9.18
CA THR A 795 -10.69 0.17 -7.96
C THR A 795 -9.18 0.30 -8.06
N GLY A 796 -8.59 -0.05 -9.21
CA GLY A 796 -7.15 0.10 -9.37
C GLY A 796 -6.68 1.54 -9.52
N ALA A 797 -7.37 2.41 -10.27
CA ALA A 797 -6.96 3.81 -10.32
C ALA A 797 -7.03 4.48 -8.94
N ARG A 798 -8.13 4.25 -8.20
CA ARG A 798 -8.32 4.80 -6.86
C ARG A 798 -7.26 4.31 -5.88
N ASN A 799 -7.05 3.00 -5.84
CA ASN A 799 -6.16 2.42 -4.85
C ASN A 799 -4.70 2.76 -5.15
N SER A 800 -4.32 3.02 -6.42
CA SER A 800 -2.95 3.48 -6.72
C SER A 800 -2.74 4.91 -6.30
N PHE A 801 -3.74 5.78 -6.48
CA PHE A 801 -3.68 7.10 -5.89
C PHE A 801 -3.53 7.04 -4.35
N LEU A 802 -4.23 6.09 -3.69
CA LEU A 802 -4.11 5.89 -2.24
C LEU A 802 -2.70 5.53 -1.77
N GLU A 803 -1.86 4.92 -2.61
CA GLU A 803 -0.48 4.55 -2.30
C GLU A 803 0.39 5.77 -1.95
N GLY A 804 0.22 6.88 -2.67
CA GLY A 804 0.87 8.14 -2.32
C GLY A 804 0.08 8.90 -1.25
N ARG A 805 -1.25 8.93 -1.41
CA ARG A 805 -2.13 9.75 -0.58
C ARG A 805 -2.09 9.38 0.91
N ILE A 806 -1.89 8.11 1.23
CA ILE A 806 -1.88 7.65 2.63
C ILE A 806 -0.78 8.34 3.45
N PHE A 807 0.40 8.58 2.86
CA PHE A 807 1.47 9.30 3.53
C PHE A 807 1.09 10.76 3.76
N GLU A 808 0.52 11.40 2.74
CA GLU A 808 0.09 12.80 2.84
C GLU A 808 -0.92 12.97 3.97
N GLU A 809 -1.96 12.13 4.01
CA GLU A 809 -3.02 12.24 5.02
C GLU A 809 -2.53 11.98 6.44
N MET A 810 -1.73 10.92 6.62
CA MET A 810 -1.27 10.53 7.96
C MET A 810 -0.18 11.45 8.51
N LEU A 811 0.61 12.05 7.65
CA LEU A 811 1.65 13.02 8.03
C LEU A 811 1.15 14.47 8.02
N GLY A 812 -0.09 14.69 7.54
CA GLY A 812 -0.73 16.00 7.48
C GLY A 812 -0.33 16.86 6.27
N LEU A 813 0.36 16.30 5.27
CA LEU A 813 0.89 17.05 4.14
C LEU A 813 -0.20 17.44 3.11
N ALA A 814 0.08 18.53 2.38
CA ALA A 814 -0.75 18.95 1.25
C ALA A 814 -0.81 17.88 0.14
N PRO A 815 -1.93 17.76 -0.58
CA PRO A 815 -2.04 16.84 -1.72
C PRO A 815 -1.00 17.09 -2.81
N GLY A 816 -0.44 16.02 -3.37
CA GLY A 816 0.55 16.09 -4.47
C GLY A 816 2.01 16.08 -4.01
N ALA A 817 2.27 15.86 -2.72
CA ALA A 817 3.61 15.70 -2.17
C ALA A 817 4.17 14.29 -2.40
N ALA A 818 3.30 13.29 -2.52
CA ALA A 818 3.68 11.89 -2.74
C ALA A 818 3.38 11.42 -4.18
N ALA A 819 4.28 10.58 -4.70
CA ALA A 819 4.13 9.92 -5.98
C ALA A 819 3.35 8.61 -5.87
N SER A 820 2.63 8.31 -6.93
CA SER A 820 1.94 7.06 -7.28
C SER A 820 1.83 7.01 -8.79
N ALA A 821 1.52 5.86 -9.40
CA ALA A 821 1.37 5.80 -10.85
C ALA A 821 0.29 6.78 -11.34
N VAL A 822 -0.81 6.89 -10.59
CA VAL A 822 -1.90 7.81 -10.91
C VAL A 822 -1.49 9.27 -10.73
N SER A 823 -0.79 9.65 -9.65
CA SER A 823 -0.31 11.05 -9.51
C SER A 823 0.76 11.41 -10.54
N VAL A 824 1.53 10.44 -11.03
CA VAL A 824 2.46 10.62 -12.16
C VAL A 824 1.71 10.95 -13.45
N ILE A 825 0.62 10.26 -13.75
CA ILE A 825 -0.25 10.60 -14.89
C ILE A 825 -0.84 12.00 -14.72
N ALA A 826 -1.26 12.37 -13.50
CA ALA A 826 -1.75 13.72 -13.19
C ALA A 826 -0.71 14.79 -13.55
N ALA A 827 0.50 14.60 -13.03
CA ALA A 827 1.59 15.54 -13.15
C ALA A 827 2.02 15.72 -14.60
N ALA A 828 2.00 14.65 -15.40
CA ALA A 828 2.29 14.72 -16.83
C ALA A 828 1.32 15.68 -17.53
N ASN A 829 0.01 15.56 -17.26
CA ASN A 829 -0.98 16.46 -17.85
C ASN A 829 -0.75 17.91 -17.44
N ASP A 830 -0.54 18.17 -16.15
CA ASP A 830 -0.34 19.51 -15.60
C ASP A 830 0.95 20.17 -16.13
N GLN A 831 1.98 19.37 -16.42
CA GLN A 831 3.24 19.82 -17.01
C GLN A 831 3.20 19.89 -18.55
N GLY A 832 2.07 19.55 -19.17
CA GLY A 832 1.92 19.53 -20.63
C GLY A 832 2.72 18.44 -21.33
N VAL A 833 3.15 17.42 -20.59
CA VAL A 833 3.73 16.18 -21.13
C VAL A 833 2.62 15.36 -21.77
N ALA A 834 2.83 14.89 -23.00
CA ALA A 834 1.85 14.06 -23.68
C ALA A 834 1.66 12.72 -22.97
N LEU A 835 0.40 12.34 -22.75
CA LEU A 835 -0.05 11.07 -22.22
C LEU A 835 -0.49 10.17 -23.37
N TRP A 836 0.18 9.04 -23.55
CA TRP A 836 -0.07 8.10 -24.64
C TRP A 836 -0.87 6.90 -24.14
N GLN A 837 -1.93 6.53 -24.87
CA GLN A 837 -2.58 5.23 -24.73
C GLN A 837 -2.00 4.26 -25.77
N LEU A 838 -1.20 3.33 -25.31
CA LEU A 838 -0.38 2.45 -26.11
C LEU A 838 -1.00 1.08 -26.27
N HIS A 839 -0.90 0.59 -27.50
CA HIS A 839 -1.23 -0.76 -27.92
C HIS A 839 -0.25 -1.17 -29.03
N ALA A 840 -0.39 -2.39 -29.57
CA ALA A 840 0.55 -2.92 -30.56
C ALA A 840 0.66 -2.05 -31.84
N GLY A 841 -0.35 -1.24 -32.15
CA GLY A 841 -0.43 -0.44 -33.38
C GLY A 841 0.32 0.89 -33.33
N ASN A 842 0.56 1.47 -32.14
CA ASN A 842 1.19 2.78 -31.99
C ASN A 842 2.45 2.78 -31.12
N LEU A 843 2.85 1.63 -30.56
CA LEU A 843 4.05 1.50 -29.72
C LEU A 843 5.32 2.06 -30.38
N GLN A 844 5.54 1.77 -31.67
CA GLN A 844 6.73 2.26 -32.38
C GLN A 844 6.77 3.79 -32.52
N GLN A 845 5.61 4.43 -32.63
CA GLN A 845 5.52 5.89 -32.69
C GLN A 845 5.89 6.51 -31.34
N TYR A 846 5.42 5.92 -30.25
CA TYR A 846 5.80 6.32 -28.89
C TYR A 846 7.30 6.15 -28.62
N LEU A 847 7.86 4.97 -28.97
CA LEU A 847 9.28 4.69 -28.77
C LEU A 847 10.20 5.65 -29.55
N ALA A 848 9.71 6.22 -30.65
CA ALA A 848 10.45 7.21 -31.43
C ALA A 848 10.50 8.61 -30.78
N VAL A 849 9.56 8.94 -29.87
CA VAL A 849 9.40 10.30 -29.32
C VAL A 849 9.54 10.39 -27.80
N THR A 850 9.50 9.26 -27.09
CA THR A 850 9.58 9.22 -25.63
C THR A 850 10.98 9.51 -25.11
N THR A 851 11.07 10.23 -23.99
CA THR A 851 12.33 10.52 -23.28
C THR A 851 12.46 9.73 -21.97
N VAL A 852 11.52 8.83 -21.68
CA VAL A 852 11.61 7.94 -20.51
C VAL A 852 12.79 6.97 -20.64
N SER A 853 13.29 6.47 -19.51
CA SER A 853 14.44 5.56 -19.46
C SER A 853 14.25 4.28 -20.30
N ALA A 854 15.35 3.73 -20.81
CA ALA A 854 15.33 2.50 -21.63
C ALA A 854 14.68 1.31 -20.89
N SER A 855 14.90 1.19 -19.58
CA SER A 855 14.26 0.17 -18.75
C SER A 855 12.73 0.29 -18.77
N MET A 856 12.20 1.52 -18.75
CA MET A 856 10.76 1.76 -18.79
C MET A 856 10.18 1.55 -20.19
N GLN A 857 10.91 1.94 -21.23
CA GLN A 857 10.51 1.62 -22.61
C GLN A 857 10.36 0.11 -22.80
N GLN A 858 11.27 -0.69 -22.24
CA GLN A 858 11.18 -2.16 -22.28
C GLN A 858 9.98 -2.68 -21.49
N GLN A 859 9.68 -2.13 -20.32
CA GLN A 859 8.51 -2.52 -19.53
C GLN A 859 7.21 -2.20 -20.28
N VAL A 860 7.08 -0.98 -20.82
CA VAL A 860 5.93 -0.59 -21.64
C VAL A 860 5.78 -1.51 -22.86
N ALA A 861 6.87 -1.81 -23.57
CA ALA A 861 6.84 -2.73 -24.70
C ALA A 861 6.41 -4.16 -24.28
N SER A 862 6.90 -4.65 -23.14
CA SER A 862 6.52 -5.96 -22.59
C SER A 862 5.04 -6.01 -22.21
N ALA A 863 4.50 -4.95 -21.59
CA ALA A 863 3.09 -4.84 -21.26
C ALA A 863 2.20 -4.91 -22.53
N VAL A 864 2.55 -4.12 -23.56
CA VAL A 864 1.86 -4.12 -24.84
C VAL A 864 1.98 -5.49 -25.55
N ALA A 865 3.13 -6.15 -25.48
CA ALA A 865 3.32 -7.49 -26.03
C ALA A 865 2.44 -8.54 -25.33
N ASN A 866 2.14 -8.36 -24.04
CA ASN A 866 1.18 -9.14 -23.27
C ASN A 866 -0.30 -8.75 -23.52
N ARG A 867 -0.57 -7.98 -24.59
CA ARG A 867 -1.90 -7.51 -25.01
C ARG A 867 -2.61 -6.62 -23.97
N LEU A 868 -1.83 -5.98 -23.10
CA LEU A 868 -2.34 -4.98 -22.18
C LEU A 868 -2.45 -3.62 -22.88
N GLU A 869 -3.43 -2.84 -22.47
CA GLU A 869 -3.48 -1.41 -22.80
C GLU A 869 -2.61 -0.65 -21.79
N VAL A 870 -1.76 0.26 -22.29
CA VAL A 870 -0.81 0.99 -21.44
C VAL A 870 -1.03 2.49 -21.53
N LEU A 871 -1.23 3.16 -20.40
CA LEU A 871 -1.21 4.62 -20.31
C LEU A 871 0.15 5.08 -19.78
N ALA A 872 0.91 5.82 -20.61
CA ALA A 872 2.27 6.24 -20.27
C ALA A 872 2.54 7.71 -20.67
N PRO A 873 3.19 8.51 -19.81
CA PRO A 873 3.74 9.80 -20.20
C PRO A 873 4.87 9.66 -21.23
N GLN A 874 5.01 10.66 -22.10
CA GLN A 874 6.10 10.76 -23.07
C GLN A 874 7.44 11.12 -22.40
N ALA A 875 7.43 11.76 -21.23
CA ALA A 875 8.62 12.21 -20.53
C ALA A 875 8.47 12.01 -19.01
N PRO A 876 9.59 11.93 -18.25
CA PRO A 876 9.55 12.00 -16.80
C PRO A 876 8.84 13.26 -16.29
N VAL A 877 8.23 13.17 -15.11
CA VAL A 877 7.45 14.24 -14.48
C VAL A 877 8.04 14.62 -13.12
N GLN A 878 7.76 15.86 -12.70
CA GLN A 878 8.12 16.35 -11.37
C GLN A 878 6.89 16.43 -10.45
N LEU A 879 6.90 15.75 -9.31
CA LEU A 879 5.91 15.85 -8.25
C LEU A 879 6.57 16.40 -6.99
N MET A 880 6.52 17.71 -6.80
CA MET A 880 7.19 18.38 -5.67
C MET A 880 8.69 17.98 -5.60
N ARG A 881 9.08 17.10 -4.67
CA ARG A 881 10.45 16.60 -4.50
C ARG A 881 10.73 15.28 -5.21
N TRP A 882 9.69 14.57 -5.60
CA TRP A 882 9.79 13.36 -6.39
C TRP A 882 9.95 13.71 -7.87
N SER A 883 10.88 13.04 -8.53
CA SER A 883 11.09 13.15 -9.97
C SER A 883 11.22 11.75 -10.52
N GLY A 884 10.46 11.42 -11.55
CA GLY A 884 10.47 10.08 -12.09
C GLY A 884 9.46 9.86 -13.19
N GLN A 885 9.13 8.61 -13.41
CA GLN A 885 8.34 8.14 -14.55
C GLN A 885 7.56 6.91 -14.11
N GLY A 886 6.45 6.65 -14.77
CA GLY A 886 5.53 5.57 -14.44
C GLY A 886 4.53 5.35 -15.56
N PHE A 887 3.80 4.25 -15.49
CA PHE A 887 2.74 3.93 -16.42
C PHE A 887 1.69 3.06 -15.73
N ILE A 888 0.52 2.98 -16.35
CA ILE A 888 -0.55 2.09 -15.93
C ILE A 888 -0.73 1.06 -17.05
N ALA A 889 -0.68 -0.22 -16.72
CA ALA A 889 -1.01 -1.30 -17.63
C ALA A 889 -2.33 -1.95 -17.19
N THR A 890 -3.18 -2.28 -18.14
CA THR A 890 -4.53 -2.77 -17.87
C THR A 890 -4.88 -3.89 -18.84
N ASP A 891 -5.45 -4.98 -18.31
CA ASP A 891 -6.07 -6.00 -19.13
C ASP A 891 -7.44 -5.49 -19.62
N PRO A 892 -7.61 -5.28 -20.94
CA PRO A 892 -8.84 -4.73 -21.48
C PRO A 892 -10.05 -5.67 -21.34
N GLN A 893 -9.86 -6.96 -21.02
CA GLN A 893 -10.95 -7.92 -20.83
C GLN A 893 -11.42 -7.97 -19.37
N THR A 894 -10.48 -8.04 -18.43
CA THR A 894 -10.80 -8.25 -17.01
C THR A 894 -10.87 -6.96 -16.21
N GLY A 895 -10.18 -5.90 -16.66
CA GLY A 895 -10.00 -4.67 -15.89
C GLY A 895 -8.93 -4.78 -14.80
N ALA A 896 -8.22 -5.92 -14.71
CA ALA A 896 -7.06 -6.07 -13.83
C ALA A 896 -5.93 -5.14 -14.28
N GLY A 897 -5.15 -4.63 -13.34
CA GLY A 897 -4.15 -3.59 -13.62
C GLY A 897 -2.85 -3.72 -12.85
N ALA A 898 -1.82 -3.12 -13.40
CA ALA A 898 -0.53 -2.84 -12.78
C ALA A 898 -0.25 -1.33 -12.85
N TYR A 899 0.19 -0.75 -11.75
CA TYR A 899 0.27 0.69 -11.54
C TYR A 899 1.71 1.06 -11.17
N ILE A 900 2.54 1.28 -12.17
CA ILE A 900 3.99 1.26 -12.02
C ILE A 900 4.57 2.67 -11.87
N ILE A 901 5.43 2.87 -10.86
CA ILE A 901 6.42 3.96 -10.83
C ILE A 901 7.84 3.41 -10.74
N ASP A 902 8.79 4.10 -11.39
CA ASP A 902 10.19 3.69 -11.40
C ASP A 902 10.78 3.66 -9.98
N GLY A 903 11.59 2.63 -9.69
CA GLY A 903 12.24 2.43 -8.38
C GLY A 903 11.38 1.81 -7.27
N VAL A 904 10.04 1.88 -7.38
CA VAL A 904 9.12 1.37 -6.34
C VAL A 904 8.29 0.18 -6.85
N GLY A 905 7.88 0.18 -8.11
CA GLY A 905 6.98 -0.84 -8.66
C GLY A 905 5.51 -0.45 -8.54
N ASN A 906 4.64 -1.36 -8.08
CA ASN A 906 3.21 -1.12 -7.88
C ASN A 906 3.00 -0.39 -6.57
N GLY A 907 3.23 0.93 -6.56
CA GLY A 907 3.50 1.62 -5.32
C GLY A 907 3.46 3.13 -5.35
N GLY A 908 3.80 3.70 -4.20
CA GLY A 908 3.92 5.13 -3.99
C GLY A 908 5.16 5.49 -3.19
N GLU A 909 5.62 6.74 -3.32
CA GLU A 909 6.79 7.26 -2.63
C GLU A 909 6.58 8.70 -2.18
N LEU A 910 6.97 9.01 -0.95
CA LEU A 910 7.04 10.36 -0.43
C LEU A 910 8.48 10.68 -0.05
N VAL A 911 9.05 11.74 -0.62
CA VAL A 911 10.40 12.22 -0.28
C VAL A 911 10.30 13.45 0.64
N THR A 912 10.74 13.34 1.90
CA THR A 912 10.53 14.34 2.96
C THR A 912 11.74 15.28 3.16
N CYS A 913 11.54 16.55 3.51
CA CYS A 913 12.65 17.48 3.79
C CYS A 913 13.43 17.08 5.07
N GLU A 914 12.93 16.12 5.82
CA GLU A 914 13.55 15.57 7.02
C GLU A 914 14.52 14.47 6.62
N GLU A 915 15.76 14.59 7.09
CA GLU A 915 16.79 13.57 6.89
C GLU A 915 17.24 13.08 8.26
N SER A 916 17.32 11.77 8.43
CA SER A 916 17.64 11.14 9.70
C SER A 916 18.62 9.99 9.50
N VAL A 917 19.44 9.73 10.52
CA VAL A 917 20.27 8.52 10.61
C VAL A 917 19.52 7.33 11.22
N GLN A 918 18.26 7.54 11.60
CA GLN A 918 17.31 6.52 12.05
C GLN A 918 16.09 6.52 11.13
N PRO A 919 15.36 5.39 11.01
CA PRO A 919 14.10 5.34 10.27
C PRO A 919 13.15 6.45 10.69
N LEU A 920 12.42 7.02 9.72
CA LEU A 920 11.58 8.19 9.97
C LEU A 920 10.38 7.83 10.86
N ALA A 921 10.18 8.59 11.93
CA ALA A 921 9.10 8.41 12.90
C ALA A 921 8.44 9.76 13.23
N GLU A 922 7.13 9.76 13.37
CA GLU A 922 6.28 10.93 13.57
C GLU A 922 5.13 10.57 14.51
N SER A 923 4.66 11.51 15.33
CA SER A 923 3.46 11.28 16.13
C SER A 923 2.22 11.47 15.27
N ILE A 924 1.59 10.37 14.85
CA ILE A 924 0.43 10.40 13.93
C ILE A 924 -0.92 10.13 14.61
N ALA A 925 -0.96 9.94 15.94
CA ALA A 925 -2.18 9.57 16.66
C ALA A 925 -3.37 10.53 16.42
N GLN A 926 -3.12 11.84 16.47
CA GLN A 926 -4.15 12.86 16.19
C GLN A 926 -4.57 12.86 14.71
N ARG A 927 -3.67 12.51 13.80
CA ARG A 927 -3.94 12.43 12.37
C ARG A 927 -4.79 11.20 12.02
N ILE A 928 -4.57 10.06 12.69
CA ILE A 928 -5.44 8.88 12.56
C ILE A 928 -6.87 9.26 12.94
N LEU A 929 -7.07 9.89 14.11
CA LEU A 929 -8.39 10.32 14.59
C LEU A 929 -9.08 11.31 13.64
N THR A 930 -8.37 12.35 13.19
CA THR A 930 -8.93 13.37 12.28
C THR A 930 -9.21 12.83 10.90
N SER A 931 -8.35 11.95 10.36
CA SER A 931 -8.51 11.38 9.03
C SER A 931 -9.73 10.45 8.90
N ILE A 932 -10.18 9.85 10.00
CA ILE A 932 -11.37 8.99 10.05
C ILE A 932 -12.66 9.81 10.03
N ALA A 933 -12.67 10.98 10.67
CA ALA A 933 -13.77 11.92 10.53
C ALA A 933 -13.96 12.36 9.07
N LEU A 934 -12.86 12.46 8.30
CA LEU A 934 -12.90 12.70 6.86
C LEU A 934 -13.27 11.45 6.03
N SER A 935 -12.90 10.22 6.43
CA SER A 935 -13.25 9.02 5.67
C SER A 935 -14.73 8.64 5.78
N ILE A 936 -15.38 8.92 6.91
CA ILE A 936 -16.86 8.82 7.04
C ILE A 936 -17.57 9.87 6.18
N ALA A 937 -16.99 11.07 6.03
CA ALA A 937 -17.46 12.06 5.05
C ALA A 937 -17.20 11.59 3.60
N ALA A 938 -16.09 10.87 3.37
CA ALA A 938 -15.75 10.28 2.09
C ALA A 938 -16.65 9.09 1.71
N ALA A 939 -17.23 8.40 2.70
CA ALA A 939 -18.18 7.31 2.46
C ALA A 939 -19.50 7.80 1.82
N LEU A 940 -19.89 9.06 2.02
CA LEU A 940 -21.15 9.61 1.49
C LEU A 940 -21.10 9.94 -0.01
N LEU A 941 -19.97 9.68 -0.68
CA LEU A 941 -19.66 10.11 -2.05
C LEU A 941 -20.22 9.29 -3.21
N ALA A 942 -20.32 7.96 -3.09
CA ALA A 942 -20.16 7.14 -4.29
C ALA A 942 -21.37 6.90 -5.17
N VAL A 943 -22.54 7.53 -4.99
CA VAL A 943 -23.70 7.14 -5.83
C VAL A 943 -23.59 7.65 -7.27
N THR A 944 -22.48 8.28 -7.63
CA THR A 944 -22.40 9.08 -8.85
C THR A 944 -22.03 8.31 -10.10
N VAL A 945 -21.63 7.04 -9.99
CA VAL A 945 -20.74 6.39 -10.98
C VAL A 945 -21.38 5.34 -11.88
N VAL A 946 -22.62 4.98 -11.62
CA VAL A 946 -23.12 3.64 -11.95
C VAL A 946 -23.35 3.43 -13.45
N SER A 947 -23.09 4.41 -14.31
CA SER A 947 -23.86 4.58 -15.53
C SER A 947 -23.50 3.94 -16.86
N LEU A 948 -22.31 3.41 -17.17
CA LEU A 948 -21.94 3.39 -18.61
C LEU A 948 -21.10 2.18 -19.16
N PRO A 949 -21.23 1.82 -20.48
CA PRO A 949 -20.59 0.67 -21.18
C PRO A 949 -19.31 1.01 -22.00
N PRO A 950 -18.55 0.01 -22.52
CA PRO A 950 -17.11 0.11 -22.85
C PRO A 950 -16.76 1.09 -23.99
N ALA A 951 -15.59 1.74 -23.91
CA ALA A 951 -15.21 2.85 -24.79
C ALA A 951 -13.71 2.91 -25.17
N THR A 952 -13.47 3.75 -26.18
CA THR A 952 -12.31 3.98 -27.06
C THR A 952 -11.10 4.73 -26.46
N PRO A 953 -9.92 4.73 -27.14
CA PRO A 953 -8.60 5.15 -26.63
C PRO A 953 -8.38 6.63 -26.21
N ALA A 954 -9.42 7.46 -26.11
CA ALA A 954 -9.31 8.83 -25.58
C ALA A 954 -9.85 8.95 -24.14
N LEU A 955 -10.52 7.92 -23.62
CA LEU A 955 -11.28 7.98 -22.36
C LEU A 955 -10.50 7.46 -21.15
N VAL A 956 -9.50 6.61 -21.34
CA VAL A 956 -8.68 6.07 -20.24
C VAL A 956 -7.84 7.17 -19.57
N SER A 957 -7.27 8.10 -20.34
CA SER A 957 -6.54 9.26 -19.81
C SER A 957 -7.44 10.21 -19.00
N VAL A 958 -8.72 10.33 -19.38
CA VAL A 958 -9.71 11.13 -18.64
C VAL A 958 -10.12 10.41 -17.35
N MET A 959 -10.31 9.09 -17.37
CA MET A 959 -10.62 8.29 -16.16
C MET A 959 -9.54 8.40 -15.07
N VAL A 960 -8.26 8.41 -15.44
CA VAL A 960 -7.17 8.57 -14.47
C VAL A 960 -7.19 9.98 -13.87
N MET A 961 -7.34 11.02 -14.71
CA MET A 961 -7.47 12.43 -14.28
C MET A 961 -8.70 12.68 -13.40
N LEU A 962 -9.82 12.00 -13.67
CA LEU A 962 -11.01 12.01 -12.84
C LEU A 962 -10.76 11.35 -11.48
N GLY A 963 -9.99 10.26 -11.41
CA GLY A 963 -9.56 9.59 -10.16
C GLY A 963 -8.80 10.48 -9.19
N ILE A 964 -7.90 11.29 -9.74
CA ILE A 964 -7.10 12.26 -9.00
C ILE A 964 -7.98 13.36 -8.41
N SER A 965 -8.96 13.86 -9.18
CA SER A 965 -9.80 14.94 -8.68
C SER A 965 -10.71 14.47 -7.53
N SER A 966 -11.18 13.20 -7.44
CA SER A 966 -11.97 12.71 -6.27
C SER A 966 -11.30 12.80 -4.94
N LEU A 967 -10.01 12.54 -4.94
CA LEU A 967 -9.29 12.21 -3.73
C LEU A 967 -8.55 13.44 -3.19
N THR A 968 -8.51 14.53 -3.96
CA THR A 968 -8.04 15.86 -3.54
C THR A 968 -9.11 16.69 -2.80
N PHE A 969 -10.33 16.17 -2.65
CA PHE A 969 -11.45 16.89 -2.02
C PHE A 969 -11.31 17.11 -0.51
N SER A 970 -10.49 16.31 0.17
CA SER A 970 -10.25 16.39 1.61
C SER A 970 -9.48 17.65 2.04
N ALA A 971 -9.00 18.49 1.11
CA ALA A 971 -8.00 19.53 1.39
C ALA A 971 -8.56 20.92 1.75
N HIS A 972 -9.85 21.21 1.55
CA HIS A 972 -10.34 22.60 1.63
C HIS A 972 -11.15 22.94 2.90
N ALA A 973 -11.22 22.05 3.89
CA ALA A 973 -11.95 22.30 5.14
C ALA A 973 -11.06 22.51 6.39
N ALA A 974 -9.73 22.66 6.23
CA ALA A 974 -8.85 23.01 7.34
C ALA A 974 -8.65 24.54 7.44
N PRO A 975 -8.78 25.17 8.62
CA PRO A 975 -8.44 26.58 8.83
C PRO A 975 -6.95 26.83 8.54
N ASN A 976 -6.65 28.05 8.11
CA ASN A 976 -5.34 28.62 7.73
C ASN A 976 -4.10 27.72 8.05
N PRO A 977 -3.42 27.11 7.06
CA PRO A 977 -2.43 26.04 7.29
C PRO A 977 -1.15 26.44 8.05
N CYS A 978 -0.96 27.73 8.34
CA CYS A 978 0.32 28.32 8.75
C CYS A 978 0.39 28.87 10.16
N ASP A 979 -0.21 28.16 11.12
CA ASP A 979 0.04 28.43 12.53
C ASP A 979 1.48 28.06 12.93
N LYS A 980 1.99 28.74 13.97
CA LYS A 980 3.35 28.54 14.50
C LYS A 980 3.52 27.08 14.96
N GLY A 981 4.31 26.30 14.22
CA GLY A 981 4.55 24.87 14.48
C GLY A 981 4.00 23.92 13.40
N SER A 982 3.23 24.43 12.43
CA SER A 982 2.78 23.64 11.29
C SER A 982 3.97 23.17 10.42
N LYS A 983 3.99 21.87 10.09
CA LYS A 983 4.91 21.29 9.07
C LYS A 983 4.45 21.62 7.65
N ASP A 984 3.20 22.06 7.49
CA ASP A 984 2.56 22.34 6.20
C ASP A 984 2.98 23.70 5.64
N CYS A 985 3.77 24.47 6.40
CA CYS A 985 4.17 25.80 5.99
C CYS A 985 5.64 25.94 5.71
N HIS A 986 5.85 26.36 4.48
CA HIS A 986 7.10 26.79 3.92
C HIS A 986 7.39 28.15 4.55
N ARG A 987 8.56 28.29 5.17
CA ARG A 987 8.93 29.52 5.88
C ARG A 987 10.37 29.88 5.64
N GLY A 988 10.62 31.18 5.60
CA GLY A 988 11.95 31.72 5.43
C GLY A 988 11.98 33.23 5.52
N ARG A 989 13.12 33.81 5.15
CA ARG A 989 13.36 35.24 5.25
C ARG A 989 14.42 35.70 4.26
N PHE A 990 14.26 36.91 3.76
CA PHE A 990 15.33 37.67 3.12
C PHE A 990 15.75 38.79 4.07
N GLN A 991 17.03 38.93 4.37
CA GLN A 991 17.53 39.95 5.28
C GLN A 991 18.71 40.70 4.67
N ALA A 992 18.67 42.03 4.77
CA ALA A 992 19.81 42.89 4.50
C ALA A 992 20.49 43.19 5.84
N GLN A 993 21.74 42.74 5.98
CA GLN A 993 22.47 42.78 7.24
C GLN A 993 23.83 43.48 7.12
N GLY A 994 24.29 44.09 8.22
CA GLY A 994 25.65 44.61 8.43
C GLY A 994 25.89 46.04 7.96
N GLY A 995 27.15 46.48 7.97
CA GLY A 995 27.56 47.85 7.60
C GLY A 995 27.77 48.78 8.81
N LYS A 996 28.10 50.06 8.55
CA LYS A 996 28.33 51.07 9.60
C LYS A 996 27.76 52.41 9.18
N LYS A 997 27.32 53.22 10.15
CA LYS A 997 26.75 54.57 9.91
C LYS A 997 25.65 54.51 8.83
N GLY A 998 25.72 55.34 7.78
CA GLY A 998 24.73 55.41 6.69
C GLY A 998 24.60 54.14 5.83
N ASP A 999 25.50 53.17 5.99
CA ASP A 999 25.47 51.89 5.25
C ASP A 999 24.87 50.73 6.08
N TYR A 1000 24.63 50.95 7.38
CA TYR A 1000 24.11 49.92 8.30
C TYR A 1000 22.64 49.61 8.00
N ALA A 1001 22.29 48.33 7.90
CA ALA A 1001 20.91 47.85 7.76
C ALA A 1001 20.71 46.50 8.47
N GLU A 1002 19.54 46.31 9.08
CA GLU A 1002 19.03 45.04 9.65
C GLU A 1002 17.55 44.85 9.23
N GLU A 1003 17.30 45.11 7.94
CA GLU A 1003 15.96 45.03 7.39
C GLU A 1003 15.66 43.63 6.88
N SER A 1004 14.42 43.16 7.06
CA SER A 1004 14.04 41.84 6.58
C SER A 1004 12.62 41.76 6.06
N THR A 1005 12.40 40.78 5.18
CA THR A 1005 11.09 40.37 4.68
C THR A 1005 10.96 38.86 4.90
N THR A 1006 10.09 38.48 5.83
CA THR A 1006 9.77 37.09 6.14
C THR A 1006 8.63 36.61 5.26
N TRP A 1007 8.57 35.30 5.01
CA TRP A 1007 7.48 34.68 4.30
C TRP A 1007 7.08 33.38 5.00
N VAL A 1008 5.77 33.11 5.02
CA VAL A 1008 5.16 31.90 5.53
C VAL A 1008 3.96 31.60 4.64
N GLN A 1009 3.94 30.44 4.00
CA GLN A 1009 2.85 30.05 3.08
C GLN A 1009 2.69 28.53 3.00
N PRO A 1010 1.48 28.04 2.68
CA PRO A 1010 1.20 26.61 2.54
C PRO A 1010 1.86 25.98 1.31
N ASP A 1011 2.11 26.77 0.27
CA ASP A 1011 2.82 26.33 -0.93
C ASP A 1011 4.30 26.74 -0.88
N PRO A 1012 5.24 25.98 -1.48
CA PRO A 1012 6.62 26.41 -1.62
C PRO A 1012 6.74 27.79 -2.25
N LEU A 1013 7.58 28.65 -1.68
CA LEU A 1013 7.87 29.97 -2.26
C LEU A 1013 8.38 29.82 -3.69
N THR A 1014 7.71 30.40 -4.67
CA THR A 1014 8.18 30.35 -6.06
C THR A 1014 9.37 31.29 -6.27
N LYS A 1015 10.16 31.08 -7.32
CA LYS A 1015 11.24 32.00 -7.72
C LYS A 1015 10.69 33.38 -8.02
N ARG A 1016 9.50 33.46 -8.64
CA ARG A 1016 8.83 34.71 -8.94
C ARG A 1016 8.43 35.46 -7.67
N GLU A 1017 7.80 34.78 -6.71
CA GLU A 1017 7.46 35.36 -5.41
C GLU A 1017 8.70 35.79 -4.63
N ALA A 1018 9.75 34.96 -4.64
CA ALA A 1018 11.04 35.30 -4.02
C ALA A 1018 11.63 36.59 -4.60
N PHE A 1019 11.55 36.82 -5.92
CA PHE A 1019 11.99 38.07 -6.52
C PHE A 1019 11.13 39.26 -6.12
N VAL A 1020 9.82 39.07 -5.95
CA VAL A 1020 8.92 40.12 -5.41
C VAL A 1020 9.31 40.47 -3.97
N LEU A 1021 9.53 39.48 -3.11
CA LEU A 1021 9.96 39.70 -1.72
C LEU A 1021 11.33 40.37 -1.61
N ILE A 1022 12.24 40.08 -2.54
CA ILE A 1022 13.54 40.77 -2.64
C ILE A 1022 13.36 42.24 -3.03
N GLU A 1023 12.46 42.56 -3.97
CA GLU A 1023 12.17 43.96 -4.31
C GLU A 1023 11.47 44.70 -3.15
N GLN A 1024 10.61 44.02 -2.40
CA GLN A 1024 10.03 44.58 -1.16
C GLN A 1024 11.10 44.85 -0.10
N LEU A 1025 12.10 43.97 0.05
CA LEU A 1025 13.24 44.22 0.93
C LEU A 1025 14.07 45.43 0.44
N LYS A 1026 14.30 45.55 -0.87
CA LYS A 1026 15.03 46.69 -1.46
C LYS A 1026 14.31 48.02 -1.21
N ALA A 1027 12.98 48.04 -1.23
CA ALA A 1027 12.18 49.23 -0.94
C ALA A 1027 12.28 49.70 0.52
N LYS A 1028 12.69 48.83 1.45
CA LYS A 1028 12.94 49.20 2.87
C LYS A 1028 14.30 49.86 3.09
N LEU A 1029 15.20 49.83 2.10
CA LEU A 1029 16.55 50.36 2.22
C LEU A 1029 16.64 51.80 1.68
N THR A 1030 17.46 52.63 2.31
CA THR A 1030 17.83 53.95 1.77
C THR A 1030 18.64 53.80 0.47
N PRO A 1031 18.69 54.83 -0.40
CA PRO A 1031 19.49 54.78 -1.63
C PRO A 1031 20.96 54.42 -1.40
N GLN A 1032 21.54 54.88 -0.28
CA GLN A 1032 22.91 54.56 0.12
C GLN A 1032 23.05 53.08 0.53
N GLN A 1033 22.18 52.58 1.41
CA GLN A 1033 22.16 51.17 1.84
C GLN A 1033 21.94 50.19 0.67
N LEU A 1034 21.12 50.59 -0.31
CA LEU A 1034 20.86 49.82 -1.52
C LEU A 1034 22.11 49.73 -2.40
N LYS A 1035 22.75 50.87 -2.67
CA LYS A 1035 23.95 50.98 -3.52
C LYS A 1035 25.07 50.09 -3.02
N VAL A 1036 25.30 50.04 -1.70
CA VAL A 1036 26.34 49.20 -1.11
C VAL A 1036 26.00 47.71 -1.08
N ARG A 1037 24.78 47.27 -1.46
CA ARG A 1037 24.32 45.87 -1.48
C ARG A 1037 23.90 45.36 -2.86
N GLU A 1038 24.03 46.18 -3.89
CA GLU A 1038 23.54 45.85 -5.24
C GLU A 1038 24.13 44.53 -5.78
N VAL A 1039 25.43 44.31 -5.60
CA VAL A 1039 26.12 43.07 -5.98
C VAL A 1039 25.63 41.86 -5.16
N ALA A 1040 25.36 42.05 -3.87
CA ALA A 1040 24.83 41.00 -3.00
C ALA A 1040 23.42 40.57 -3.43
N PHE A 1041 22.54 41.54 -3.74
CA PHE A 1041 21.21 41.26 -4.30
C PHE A 1041 21.29 40.52 -5.64
N PHE A 1042 22.20 40.93 -6.53
CA PHE A 1042 22.41 40.24 -7.81
C PHE A 1042 22.84 38.78 -7.62
N LYS A 1043 23.81 38.53 -6.72
CA LYS A 1043 24.28 37.17 -6.39
C LYS A 1043 23.15 36.32 -5.78
N ALA A 1044 22.36 36.89 -4.87
CA ALA A 1044 21.22 36.21 -4.26
C ALA A 1044 20.18 35.80 -5.31
N LYS A 1045 19.78 36.71 -6.19
CA LYS A 1045 18.83 36.41 -7.29
C LYS A 1045 19.37 35.36 -8.25
N ARG A 1046 20.66 35.42 -8.62
CA ARG A 1046 21.30 34.42 -9.48
C ARG A 1046 21.33 33.04 -8.83
N ALA A 1047 21.58 32.97 -7.52
CA ALA A 1047 21.55 31.70 -6.79
C ALA A 1047 20.14 31.11 -6.73
N ILE A 1048 19.10 31.93 -6.50
CA ILE A 1048 17.69 31.51 -6.51
C ILE A 1048 17.26 31.04 -7.91
N ALA A 1049 17.67 31.76 -8.97
CA ALA A 1049 17.39 31.37 -10.35
C ALA A 1049 18.01 30.02 -10.72
N GLY A 1050 19.18 29.71 -10.16
CA GLY A 1050 19.90 28.44 -10.37
C GLY A 1050 19.38 27.27 -9.54
N VAL A 1051 18.38 27.47 -8.68
CA VAL A 1051 17.71 26.36 -7.97
C VAL A 1051 16.98 25.48 -9.00
N PRO A 1052 17.03 24.13 -8.88
CA PRO A 1052 16.23 23.23 -9.71
C PRO A 1052 14.74 23.57 -9.68
N SER A 1053 14.00 23.22 -10.73
CA SER A 1053 12.55 23.49 -10.84
C SER A 1053 11.74 22.97 -9.66
N GLY A 1054 12.19 21.85 -9.05
CA GLY A 1054 11.58 21.26 -7.87
C GLY A 1054 11.71 22.08 -6.59
N GLY A 1055 12.57 23.11 -6.52
CA GLY A 1055 12.84 23.88 -5.30
C GLY A 1055 13.91 23.26 -4.39
N VAL A 1056 14.03 23.77 -3.17
CA VAL A 1056 15.12 23.48 -2.21
C VAL A 1056 14.60 23.43 -0.76
N CYS A 1057 15.05 22.44 0.03
CA CYS A 1057 14.80 22.36 1.49
C CYS A 1057 15.83 23.19 2.30
N PRO A 1058 15.62 23.43 3.60
CA PRO A 1058 16.52 24.23 4.44
C PRO A 1058 17.95 23.73 4.33
N ARG A 1059 18.15 22.41 4.44
CA ARG A 1059 19.46 21.79 4.46
C ARG A 1059 20.22 21.91 3.13
N ASP A 1060 19.54 21.72 2.00
CA ASP A 1060 20.13 21.91 0.65
C ASP A 1060 20.49 23.39 0.40
N TRP A 1061 19.84 24.30 1.12
CA TRP A 1061 20.14 25.73 1.18
C TRP A 1061 21.10 26.13 2.32
N GLU A 1062 21.60 25.20 3.13
CA GLU A 1062 22.40 25.47 4.34
C GLU A 1062 21.66 26.29 5.43
N ASN A 1063 20.33 26.21 5.52
CA ASN A 1063 19.38 26.99 6.34
C ASN A 1063 19.41 28.50 6.05
N SER A 1064 20.59 29.05 5.73
CA SER A 1064 20.87 30.44 5.42
C SER A 1064 22.05 30.51 4.45
N ARG A 1065 21.88 31.24 3.33
CA ARG A 1065 22.98 31.61 2.44
C ARG A 1065 23.24 33.10 2.51
N ALA A 1066 24.46 33.44 2.94
CA ALA A 1066 24.98 34.79 2.92
C ALA A 1066 25.63 35.14 1.57
N PHE A 1067 25.18 36.25 0.99
CA PHE A 1067 25.71 36.84 -0.24
C PHE A 1067 26.35 38.19 0.06
N TYR A 1068 27.67 38.28 -0.12
CA TYR A 1068 28.45 39.48 0.20
C TYR A 1068 28.60 40.41 -1.01
N SER A 1069 28.65 41.72 -0.72
CA SER A 1069 28.68 42.79 -1.74
C SER A 1069 29.98 42.86 -2.55
N LEU A 1070 31.07 42.19 -2.13
CA LEU A 1070 32.35 42.18 -2.85
C LEU A 1070 32.75 40.76 -3.31
N ASN A 1071 33.60 40.67 -4.34
CA ASN A 1071 34.23 39.42 -4.75
C ASN A 1071 35.39 39.10 -3.81
N ASN A 1072 35.33 37.91 -3.20
CA ASN A 1072 36.19 37.52 -2.10
C ASN A 1072 37.61 37.22 -2.61
N ASN A 1073 38.61 38.02 -2.23
CA ASN A 1073 40.04 37.65 -2.32
C ASN A 1073 40.94 38.34 -1.27
N ASN A 1074 40.41 39.04 -0.26
CA ASN A 1074 41.27 39.68 0.75
C ASN A 1074 40.65 39.65 2.15
N LYS A 1075 41.24 38.85 3.07
CA LYS A 1075 40.75 38.55 4.43
C LYS A 1075 40.78 39.75 5.40
N ASN A 1076 41.29 40.92 5.00
CA ASN A 1076 41.51 42.08 5.90
C ASN A 1076 40.52 43.24 5.70
N ASN A 1077 39.42 43.08 4.97
CA ASN A 1077 38.55 44.21 4.61
C ASN A 1077 37.38 44.44 5.60
N LYS A 1078 37.26 45.67 6.13
CA LYS A 1078 36.23 46.10 7.10
C LYS A 1078 34.78 46.08 6.55
N ASN A 1079 34.59 45.79 5.26
CA ASN A 1079 33.30 45.71 4.56
C ASN A 1079 32.75 44.27 4.41
N ASN A 1080 33.42 43.26 4.96
CA ASN A 1080 32.98 41.85 4.88
C ASN A 1080 31.70 41.52 5.66
N ASP A 1081 31.06 42.50 6.30
CA ASP A 1081 29.81 42.32 7.04
C ASP A 1081 28.57 42.76 6.24
N ILE A 1082 28.72 43.53 5.16
CA ILE A 1082 27.59 43.97 4.32
C ILE A 1082 27.14 42.83 3.42
N ARG A 1083 25.96 42.28 3.70
CA ARG A 1083 25.43 41.08 3.02
C ARG A 1083 23.92 41.08 2.86
N ILE A 1084 23.47 40.18 2.00
CA ILE A 1084 22.08 39.72 1.91
C ILE A 1084 22.04 38.26 2.33
N ASP A 1085 21.24 37.95 3.33
CA ASP A 1085 21.00 36.60 3.80
C ASP A 1085 19.67 36.12 3.22
N VAL A 1086 19.70 34.94 2.62
CA VAL A 1086 18.53 34.23 2.12
C VAL A 1086 18.34 32.99 2.97
N GLU A 1087 17.26 32.94 3.73
CA GLU A 1087 16.99 31.92 4.72
C GLU A 1087 15.76 31.10 4.37
N VAL A 1088 15.87 29.79 4.53
CA VAL A 1088 14.76 28.84 4.40
C VAL A 1088 14.73 28.07 5.73
N PHE A 1089 13.74 28.34 6.57
CA PHE A 1089 13.65 27.81 7.93
C PHE A 1089 12.97 26.46 7.99
N ALA A 1090 11.96 26.21 7.14
CA ALA A 1090 11.27 24.93 7.03
C ALA A 1090 10.50 24.82 5.72
N GLY A 1091 10.13 23.58 5.38
CA GLY A 1091 9.49 23.24 4.13
C GLY A 1091 10.44 23.41 2.94
N GLN A 1092 9.93 23.90 1.84
CA GLN A 1092 10.63 24.07 0.57
C GLN A 1092 10.53 25.51 0.04
N ALA A 1093 11.54 25.98 -0.68
CA ALA A 1093 11.53 27.30 -1.32
C ALA A 1093 12.08 27.24 -2.76
N PHE A 1094 11.88 28.33 -3.49
CA PHE A 1094 12.40 28.62 -4.82
C PHE A 1094 11.99 27.62 -5.92
N LYS A 1095 10.74 27.15 -5.90
CA LYS A 1095 10.12 26.37 -6.99
C LYS A 1095 9.87 27.28 -8.22
N ASP A 1096 9.78 26.72 -9.42
CA ASP A 1096 9.39 27.52 -10.61
C ASP A 1096 7.96 28.09 -10.53
#